data_AF-A0A2I2M8D6-F1
#
_entry.id   AF-A0A2I2M8D6-F1
#
_cell.length_a   1.000
_cell.length_b   1.000
_cell.length_c   1.000
_cell.angle_alpha   90.00
_cell.angle_beta   90.00
_cell.angle_gamma   90.00
#
_symmetry.space_group_name_H-M   'P 1'
#
loop_
_entity.id
_entity.type
_entity.pdbx_description
1 polymer ?
#
loop_
_entity_poly.entity_id
_entity_poly.type
_entity_poly.pdbx_seq_one_letter_code
_entity_poly.pdbx_strand_id
1 'polypeptide(L)'
;MNKEYINITEKIQASYNNKGLLSGYDFTVFVLSTILFRKLGSVKLVDSEYIFDCSITENKEIDFFINVYKNTLNTVKKEDAKVNKETEISASILKLEEKVFDNYYLKIAEMCLSTYIYNNISNTLFPIHDCLQPKELTQLMMSFLPENENSTVYNPFAGTCSLGMNLSDKTTYYAEEIDCRLLKLSELRLLIAGKNNFKIVTKDSIESLQESSVYRYDFIVSTPPFGSKNSKIIDASFSKLAEKGKLVFTVAESILYAGDRLNKEFRQNLVFHNQIETIIKLPSRFFESTAISSCILVLRKENVKNAPIKLIDASKMVLDAEYKQNILDLENVLKALKSKENTKFSKFITTEEIVKNDYNLSLNRYFIEEFNLTEKESSALEKLSNILTIVKKKKVSEEKGKLIKIGDLSKDKLDYIKNFEDLENTALKNDANLLHQDSLLLSSLHASLNPTVFTKTATNVYYSPALIFACLVNTDKVNLEYLVLELDKEYVSKQLNSKMIGTVIQRISRKDLLELEIVLPSLEEQKIKVKLFKEIFFEAKKRELELQREFLGLKEDSFKEFASMKHTFRQYLNDLKSNVAGTRKFILKNNDKNISLDMTYSKNLNISFKEHLLSLESTIDSMAYTINDFETLNQESKSEVINLKSIIEEVKNRTKNPEIFSFEKTFIDIELFQFAKNSKGYAINPDVLFNREDFFNIFSNIISNAVDHGFTDTDKQYRIRTSLTPDYQNKYWILNIENNGNPIPVDFTQEHLKIRGEKTTNSKGSGIGGNDIYQLLKKNNSSFNLKKSEDYNFKVNYEIMIPFKEADFTFQLD
;
A
#
# COMPACT_ATOMS: atom_id res chain seq x y z
N MET A 1 -27.97 -17.57 6.86
CA MET A 1 -28.13 -17.64 8.33
C MET A 1 -29.59 -17.89 8.66
N ASN A 2 -29.91 -18.58 9.77
CA ASN A 2 -31.29 -18.87 10.18
C ASN A 2 -32.05 -17.57 10.53
N LYS A 3 -33.30 -17.40 10.05
CA LYS A 3 -34.10 -16.18 10.24
C LYS A 3 -34.45 -15.90 11.70
N GLU A 4 -34.69 -16.93 12.50
CA GLU A 4 -35.02 -16.79 13.93
C GLU A 4 -33.82 -16.27 14.72
N TYR A 5 -32.63 -16.78 14.40
CA TYR A 5 -31.37 -16.27 14.97
C TYR A 5 -31.18 -14.79 14.65
N ILE A 6 -31.31 -14.40 13.37
CA ILE A 6 -31.16 -12.99 12.94
C ILE A 6 -32.13 -12.09 13.70
N ASN A 7 -33.41 -12.48 13.77
CA ASN A 7 -34.45 -11.70 14.44
C ASN A 7 -34.13 -11.49 15.94
N ILE A 8 -33.68 -12.53 16.66
CA ILE A 8 -33.27 -12.39 18.06
C ILE A 8 -32.07 -11.46 18.19
N THR A 9 -31.09 -11.58 17.28
CA THR A 9 -29.90 -10.74 17.33
C THR A 9 -30.19 -9.25 17.12
N GLU A 10 -31.07 -8.93 16.16
CA GLU A 10 -31.54 -7.57 15.88
C GLU A 10 -32.31 -6.99 17.07
N LYS A 11 -33.19 -7.79 17.69
CA LYS A 11 -33.93 -7.37 18.90
C LYS A 11 -33.00 -7.04 20.06
N ILE A 12 -31.98 -7.86 20.32
CA ILE A 12 -30.99 -7.59 21.39
C ILE A 12 -30.25 -6.29 21.12
N GLN A 13 -29.77 -6.05 19.90
CA GLN A 13 -29.08 -4.80 19.55
C GLN A 13 -29.99 -3.57 19.74
N ALA A 14 -31.24 -3.66 19.28
CA ALA A 14 -32.22 -2.59 19.42
C ALA A 14 -32.55 -2.25 20.89
N SER A 15 -32.46 -3.22 21.80
CA SER A 15 -32.72 -3.03 23.23
C SER A 15 -31.65 -2.23 23.96
N TYR A 16 -30.38 -2.30 23.54
CA TYR A 16 -29.33 -1.48 24.14
C TYR A 16 -29.38 0.00 23.72
N ASN A 17 -29.96 0.30 22.57
CA ASN A 17 -30.01 1.67 22.03
C ASN A 17 -31.16 2.51 22.59
N ASN A 18 -32.15 1.88 23.24
CA ASN A 18 -33.32 2.55 23.80
C ASN A 18 -33.25 2.52 25.33
N LYS A 19 -33.66 3.59 26.02
CA LYS A 19 -33.79 3.57 27.50
C LYS A 19 -34.87 2.55 27.91
N GLY A 20 -34.45 1.32 28.20
CA GLY A 20 -35.29 0.24 28.70
C GLY A 20 -35.54 0.32 30.21
N LEU A 21 -36.26 -0.68 30.72
CA LEU A 21 -36.66 -0.80 32.12
C LEU A 21 -35.49 -1.29 33.00
N LEU A 22 -34.58 -2.05 32.38
CA LEU A 22 -33.37 -2.57 33.01
C LEU A 22 -32.14 -1.74 32.63
N SER A 23 -31.17 -1.68 33.55
CA SER A 23 -29.83 -1.21 33.18
C SER A 23 -29.21 -2.14 32.14
N GLY A 24 -28.25 -1.66 31.35
CA GLY A 24 -27.56 -2.51 30.37
C GLY A 24 -26.94 -3.77 31.00
N TYR A 25 -26.44 -3.65 32.24
CA TYR A 25 -25.89 -4.79 32.99
C TYR A 25 -27.00 -5.80 33.35
N ASP A 26 -28.07 -5.33 33.98
CA ASP A 26 -29.17 -6.20 34.42
C ASP A 26 -29.86 -6.88 33.25
N PHE A 27 -30.00 -6.18 32.13
CA PHE A 27 -30.49 -6.75 30.87
C PHE A 27 -29.58 -7.87 30.35
N THR A 28 -28.26 -7.65 30.36
CA THR A 28 -27.28 -8.68 29.93
C THR A 28 -27.38 -9.92 30.81
N VAL A 29 -27.36 -9.74 32.13
CA VAL A 29 -27.48 -10.84 33.10
C VAL A 29 -28.77 -11.59 32.89
N PHE A 30 -29.88 -10.88 32.66
CA PHE A 30 -31.19 -11.48 32.42
C PHE A 30 -31.21 -12.37 31.17
N VAL A 31 -30.74 -11.86 30.02
CA VAL A 31 -30.70 -12.62 28.77
C VAL A 31 -29.77 -13.83 28.86
N LEU A 32 -28.58 -13.67 29.42
CA LEU A 32 -27.63 -14.77 29.61
C LEU A 32 -28.18 -15.85 30.56
N SER A 33 -28.83 -15.43 31.65
CA SER A 33 -29.50 -16.37 32.57
C SER A 33 -30.62 -17.15 31.88
N THR A 34 -31.41 -16.50 31.02
CA THR A 34 -32.43 -17.18 30.21
C THR A 34 -31.84 -18.28 29.33
N ILE A 35 -30.72 -18.00 28.66
CA ILE A 35 -30.02 -18.99 27.84
C ILE A 35 -29.52 -20.15 28.71
N LEU A 36 -28.90 -19.84 29.86
CA LEU A 36 -28.40 -20.85 30.79
C LEU A 36 -29.51 -21.77 31.30
N PHE A 37 -30.60 -21.21 31.81
CA PHE A 37 -31.71 -22.00 32.37
C PHE A 37 -32.36 -22.89 31.31
N ARG A 38 -32.52 -22.38 30.07
CA ARG A 38 -32.99 -23.20 28.95
C ARG A 38 -32.04 -24.37 28.67
N LYS A 39 -30.74 -24.11 28.61
CA LYS A 39 -29.72 -25.15 28.37
C LYS A 39 -29.73 -26.23 29.46
N LEU A 40 -29.99 -25.84 30.71
CA LEU A 40 -30.10 -26.76 31.85
C LEU A 40 -31.46 -27.50 31.91
N GLY A 41 -32.36 -27.27 30.95
CA GLY A 41 -33.71 -27.87 30.96
C GLY A 41 -34.58 -27.42 32.15
N SER A 42 -34.21 -26.33 32.83
CA SER A 42 -34.79 -25.91 34.10
C SER A 42 -35.81 -24.78 33.92
N VAL A 43 -36.70 -24.93 32.94
CA VAL A 43 -37.63 -23.88 32.51
C VAL A 43 -39.04 -24.45 32.31
N LYS A 44 -40.04 -23.87 32.97
CA LYS A 44 -41.45 -24.08 32.66
C LYS A 44 -42.11 -22.77 32.26
N LEU A 45 -42.75 -22.73 31.09
CA LEU A 45 -43.53 -21.57 30.64
C LEU A 45 -44.70 -21.32 31.61
N VAL A 46 -44.94 -20.07 31.97
CA VAL A 46 -46.07 -19.63 32.80
C VAL A 46 -47.17 -19.07 31.90
N ASP A 47 -48.42 -19.03 32.37
CA ASP A 47 -49.62 -18.61 31.60
C ASP A 47 -49.53 -17.22 30.94
N SER A 48 -48.62 -16.35 31.39
CA SER A 48 -48.18 -15.20 30.57
C SER A 48 -47.08 -15.68 29.62
N GLU A 49 -47.36 -15.76 28.32
CA GLU A 49 -46.46 -16.30 27.25
C GLU A 49 -45.03 -15.72 27.19
N TYR A 50 -44.68 -14.78 28.06
CA TYR A 50 -43.43 -14.04 28.13
C TYR A 50 -42.59 -14.31 29.40
N ILE A 51 -43.05 -15.16 30.33
CA ILE A 51 -42.39 -15.42 31.61
C ILE A 51 -42.21 -16.94 31.82
N PHE A 52 -41.09 -17.33 32.44
CA PHE A 52 -40.83 -18.71 32.81
C PHE A 52 -40.33 -18.86 34.24
N ASP A 53 -40.65 -20.00 34.83
CA ASP A 53 -40.28 -20.36 36.18
C ASP A 53 -38.98 -21.17 36.19
N CYS A 54 -37.99 -20.70 36.94
CA CYS A 54 -36.70 -21.35 37.19
C CYS A 54 -36.67 -22.08 38.55
N SER A 55 -37.81 -22.18 39.26
CA SER A 55 -37.95 -22.85 40.55
C SER A 55 -37.60 -24.35 40.55
N ILE A 56 -37.51 -24.96 39.36
CA ILE A 56 -37.17 -26.38 39.17
C ILE A 56 -35.66 -26.62 39.31
N THR A 57 -34.84 -25.56 39.35
CA THR A 57 -33.38 -25.68 39.41
C THR A 57 -32.90 -25.89 40.85
N GLU A 58 -32.35 -27.06 41.16
CA GLU A 58 -31.75 -27.37 42.48
C GLU A 58 -30.21 -27.14 42.54
N ASN A 59 -29.64 -26.51 41.51
CA ASN A 59 -28.19 -26.30 41.42
C ASN A 59 -27.72 -25.10 42.25
N LYS A 60 -27.15 -25.38 43.43
CA LYS A 60 -26.59 -24.38 44.35
C LYS A 60 -25.51 -23.48 43.74
N GLU A 61 -24.78 -23.95 42.73
CA GLU A 61 -23.70 -23.18 42.08
C GLU A 61 -24.24 -21.97 41.31
N ILE A 62 -25.54 -21.98 40.95
CA ILE A 62 -26.19 -20.91 40.18
C ILE A 62 -27.27 -20.16 40.96
N ASP A 63 -27.38 -20.38 42.28
CA ASP A 63 -28.36 -19.72 43.17
C ASP A 63 -28.30 -18.19 43.08
N PHE A 64 -27.10 -17.63 42.93
CA PHE A 64 -26.91 -16.21 42.71
C PHE A 64 -27.68 -15.73 41.47
N PHE A 65 -27.53 -16.41 40.34
CA PHE A 65 -28.19 -16.04 39.08
C PHE A 65 -29.70 -16.29 39.12
N ILE A 66 -30.13 -17.35 39.80
CA ILE A 66 -31.56 -17.61 40.06
C ILE A 66 -32.18 -16.44 40.84
N ASN A 67 -31.51 -15.98 41.89
CA ASN A 67 -32.00 -14.87 42.72
C ASN A 67 -32.02 -13.54 41.95
N VAL A 68 -30.95 -13.23 41.20
CA VAL A 68 -30.91 -12.03 40.34
C VAL A 68 -32.03 -12.08 39.31
N TYR A 69 -32.18 -13.21 38.61
CA TYR A 69 -33.23 -13.40 37.62
C TYR A 69 -34.65 -13.24 38.20
N LYS A 70 -34.92 -13.85 39.37
CA LYS A 70 -36.21 -13.70 40.09
C LYS A 70 -36.49 -12.25 40.48
N ASN A 71 -35.47 -11.53 40.97
CA ASN A 71 -35.60 -10.12 41.31
C ASN A 71 -35.91 -9.27 40.08
N THR A 72 -35.20 -9.49 38.97
CA THR A 72 -35.47 -8.82 37.68
C THR A 72 -36.90 -9.08 37.21
N LEU A 73 -37.36 -10.33 37.27
CA LEU A 73 -38.75 -10.68 36.94
C LEU A 73 -39.76 -9.95 37.82
N ASN A 74 -39.51 -9.83 39.12
CA ASN A 74 -40.39 -9.10 40.03
C ASN A 74 -40.47 -7.61 39.71
N THR A 75 -39.35 -7.00 39.30
CA THR A 75 -39.33 -5.60 38.84
C THR A 75 -40.15 -5.44 37.57
N VAL A 76 -39.97 -6.33 36.59
CA VAL A 76 -40.72 -6.30 35.32
C VAL A 76 -42.23 -6.51 35.52
N LYS A 77 -42.64 -7.40 36.44
CA LYS A 77 -44.05 -7.67 36.75
C LYS A 77 -44.78 -6.48 37.42
N LYS A 78 -44.07 -5.54 38.04
CA LYS A 78 -44.66 -4.42 38.80
C LYS A 78 -45.11 -3.23 37.92
N GLU A 79 -44.65 -3.12 36.67
CA GLU A 79 -44.86 -1.92 35.83
C GLU A 79 -45.97 -2.02 34.76
N ASP A 80 -46.99 -2.88 34.98
CA ASP A 80 -48.12 -3.10 34.07
C ASP A 80 -47.76 -3.70 32.69
N ALA A 81 -48.11 -4.98 32.56
CA ALA A 81 -47.53 -5.95 31.63
C ALA A 81 -48.17 -5.93 30.23
N LYS A 82 -47.99 -4.86 29.46
CA LYS A 82 -48.05 -4.94 27.99
C LYS A 82 -46.64 -5.10 27.42
N VAL A 83 -46.15 -6.34 27.42
CA VAL A 83 -44.97 -6.86 26.70
C VAL A 83 -43.78 -5.87 26.67
N ASN A 84 -42.95 -5.87 27.72
CA ASN A 84 -41.67 -5.18 27.62
C ASN A 84 -40.71 -5.97 26.70
N LYS A 85 -39.83 -5.26 25.98
CA LYS A 85 -38.93 -5.85 24.98
C LYS A 85 -38.00 -6.91 25.59
N GLU A 86 -37.68 -6.76 26.87
CA GLU A 86 -36.80 -7.64 27.63
C GLU A 86 -37.42 -9.05 27.84
N THR A 87 -38.71 -9.12 28.18
CA THR A 87 -39.42 -10.41 28.30
C THR A 87 -39.72 -11.02 26.93
N GLU A 88 -39.96 -10.20 25.90
CA GLU A 88 -40.14 -10.68 24.53
C GLU A 88 -38.89 -11.38 23.97
N ILE A 89 -37.69 -10.85 24.25
CA ILE A 89 -36.42 -11.47 23.85
C ILE A 89 -36.25 -12.81 24.57
N SER A 90 -36.49 -12.85 25.88
CA SER A 90 -36.39 -14.09 26.65
C SER A 90 -37.39 -15.16 26.16
N ALA A 91 -38.64 -14.76 25.89
CA ALA A 91 -39.64 -15.64 25.31
C ALA A 91 -39.24 -16.14 23.92
N SER A 92 -38.68 -15.27 23.08
CA SER A 92 -38.16 -15.63 21.75
C SER A 92 -37.04 -16.67 21.88
N ILE A 93 -36.10 -16.46 22.80
CA ILE A 93 -35.02 -17.42 23.09
C ILE A 93 -35.58 -18.75 23.57
N LEU A 94 -36.66 -18.77 24.37
CA LEU A 94 -37.29 -20.00 24.85
C LEU A 94 -38.14 -20.74 23.83
N LYS A 95 -38.71 -20.02 22.86
CA LYS A 95 -39.56 -20.59 21.81
C LYS A 95 -38.78 -21.08 20.58
N LEU A 96 -37.47 -20.78 20.48
CA LEU A 96 -36.61 -21.32 19.42
C LEU A 96 -36.77 -22.83 19.31
N GLU A 97 -36.79 -23.38 18.10
CA GLU A 97 -36.68 -24.83 17.90
C GLU A 97 -35.39 -25.37 18.54
N GLU A 98 -35.43 -26.56 19.12
CA GLU A 98 -34.30 -27.16 19.85
C GLU A 98 -33.01 -27.19 19.01
N LYS A 99 -33.12 -27.67 17.77
CA LYS A 99 -32.01 -27.68 16.80
C LYS A 99 -31.46 -26.28 16.52
N VAL A 100 -32.30 -25.24 16.52
CA VAL A 100 -31.85 -23.86 16.31
C VAL A 100 -31.17 -23.34 17.57
N PHE A 101 -31.75 -23.57 18.74
CA PHE A 101 -31.14 -23.19 20.00
C PHE A 101 -29.75 -23.80 20.15
N ASP A 102 -29.60 -25.12 20.01
CA ASP A 102 -28.33 -25.84 20.17
C ASP A 102 -27.22 -25.32 19.23
N ASN A 103 -27.59 -24.92 18.02
CA ASN A 103 -26.65 -24.40 17.02
C ASN A 103 -26.22 -22.94 17.26
N TYR A 104 -27.01 -22.15 18.00
CA TYR A 104 -26.83 -20.69 18.04
C TYR A 104 -26.79 -20.07 19.45
N TYR A 105 -27.14 -20.78 20.52
CA TYR A 105 -27.22 -20.19 21.87
C TYR A 105 -25.91 -19.52 22.32
N LEU A 106 -24.75 -20.13 22.04
CA LEU A 106 -23.45 -19.51 22.32
C LEU A 106 -23.22 -18.24 21.51
N LYS A 107 -23.60 -18.23 20.23
CA LYS A 107 -23.47 -17.05 19.37
C LYS A 107 -24.37 -15.91 19.85
N ILE A 108 -25.57 -16.23 20.34
CA ILE A 108 -26.49 -15.25 20.94
C ILE A 108 -25.88 -14.68 22.22
N ALA A 109 -25.32 -15.53 23.10
CA ALA A 109 -24.66 -15.11 24.33
C ALA A 109 -23.44 -14.21 24.07
N GLU A 110 -22.53 -14.62 23.18
CA GLU A 110 -21.36 -13.83 22.78
C GLU A 110 -21.76 -12.48 22.21
N MET A 111 -22.78 -12.46 21.34
CA MET A 111 -23.26 -11.21 20.78
C MET A 111 -23.83 -10.29 21.88
N CYS A 112 -24.68 -10.80 22.77
CA CYS A 112 -25.26 -10.04 23.88
C CYS A 112 -24.17 -9.41 24.76
N LEU A 113 -23.13 -10.19 25.11
CA LEU A 113 -21.99 -9.73 25.89
C LEU A 113 -21.17 -8.68 25.13
N SER A 114 -20.87 -8.92 23.86
CA SER A 114 -20.09 -7.98 23.04
C SER A 114 -20.80 -6.63 22.88
N THR A 115 -22.13 -6.63 22.67
CA THR A 115 -22.93 -5.39 22.61
C THR A 115 -22.94 -4.64 23.94
N TYR A 116 -23.06 -5.35 25.07
CA TYR A 116 -22.99 -4.71 26.40
C TYR A 116 -21.65 -3.98 26.61
N ILE A 117 -20.54 -4.68 26.32
CA ILE A 117 -19.19 -4.15 26.46
C ILE A 117 -19.01 -2.92 25.57
N TYR A 118 -19.38 -3.02 24.29
CA TYR A 118 -19.25 -1.91 23.34
C TYR A 118 -20.01 -0.64 23.77
N ASN A 119 -21.25 -0.79 24.23
CA ASN A 119 -22.14 0.33 24.54
C ASN A 119 -21.90 0.98 25.91
N ASN A 120 -21.42 0.23 26.92
CA ASN A 120 -21.34 0.73 28.29
C ASN A 120 -19.92 1.03 28.76
N ILE A 121 -18.90 0.53 28.07
CA ILE A 121 -17.55 0.45 28.63
C ILE A 121 -16.52 1.28 27.83
N SER A 122 -16.85 1.70 26.61
CA SER A 122 -16.02 2.55 25.75
C SER A 122 -15.79 3.99 26.26
N ASN A 123 -16.54 4.46 27.28
CA ASN A 123 -16.53 5.85 27.77
C ASN A 123 -15.95 6.06 29.19
N THR A 124 -15.24 5.09 29.78
CA THR A 124 -14.66 5.24 31.13
C THR A 124 -13.17 5.60 31.13
N LEU A 125 -12.73 6.36 32.15
CA LEU A 125 -11.37 6.92 32.31
C LEU A 125 -10.23 5.89 32.43
N PHE A 126 -10.56 4.60 32.51
CA PHE A 126 -9.63 3.51 32.26
C PHE A 126 -10.04 2.90 30.92
N PRO A 127 -9.27 3.08 29.84
CA PRO A 127 -9.61 2.40 28.61
C PRO A 127 -9.38 0.90 28.86
N ILE A 128 -10.48 0.16 28.99
CA ILE A 128 -10.52 -1.29 29.25
C ILE A 128 -10.18 -1.98 27.93
N HIS A 129 -8.89 -1.95 27.59
CA HIS A 129 -8.48 -2.04 26.20
C HIS A 129 -8.82 -3.37 25.50
N ASP A 130 -9.07 -4.49 26.20
CA ASP A 130 -9.37 -5.79 25.59
C ASP A 130 -10.17 -6.74 26.50
N CYS A 131 -11.35 -6.34 27.02
CA CYS A 131 -12.22 -7.27 27.76
C CYS A 131 -12.47 -8.56 26.98
N LEU A 132 -12.62 -8.46 25.66
CA LEU A 132 -12.74 -9.58 24.75
C LEU A 132 -11.42 -9.77 24.01
N GLN A 133 -10.55 -10.61 24.55
CA GLN A 133 -9.28 -10.95 23.92
C GLN A 133 -9.51 -11.48 22.48
N PRO A 134 -8.73 -11.03 21.46
CA PRO A 134 -8.82 -11.55 20.11
C PRO A 134 -8.73 -13.08 20.08
N LYS A 135 -9.52 -13.72 19.22
CA LYS A 135 -9.63 -15.19 19.17
C LYS A 135 -8.31 -15.83 18.78
N GLU A 136 -7.64 -15.23 17.82
CA GLU A 136 -6.34 -15.65 17.29
C GLU A 136 -5.27 -15.57 18.37
N LEU A 137 -5.31 -14.52 19.23
CA LEU A 137 -4.40 -14.40 20.38
C LEU A 137 -4.65 -15.52 21.39
N THR A 138 -5.92 -15.75 21.73
CA THR A 138 -6.31 -16.79 22.69
C THR A 138 -5.84 -18.16 22.21
N GLN A 139 -6.09 -18.49 20.95
CA GLN A 139 -5.65 -19.75 20.35
C GLN A 139 -4.11 -19.87 20.31
N LEU A 140 -3.40 -18.79 19.97
CA LEU A 140 -1.94 -18.79 19.98
C LEU A 140 -1.37 -19.01 21.38
N MET A 141 -1.89 -18.32 22.40
CA MET A 141 -1.46 -18.51 23.79
C MET A 141 -1.76 -19.93 24.29
N MET A 142 -2.91 -20.49 23.91
CA MET A 142 -3.29 -21.87 24.24
C MET A 142 -2.42 -22.92 23.58
N SER A 143 -1.76 -22.62 22.46
CA SER A 143 -0.85 -23.59 21.80
C SER A 143 0.36 -23.98 22.65
N PHE A 144 0.62 -23.26 23.74
CA PHE A 144 1.64 -23.58 24.75
C PHE A 144 1.13 -24.47 25.89
N LEU A 145 -0.17 -24.77 25.92
CA LEU A 145 -0.80 -25.62 26.93
C LEU A 145 -0.91 -27.07 26.43
N PRO A 146 -0.76 -28.08 27.30
CA PRO A 146 -0.98 -29.48 26.94
C PRO A 146 -2.47 -29.77 26.76
N GLU A 147 -2.85 -30.49 25.71
CA GLU A 147 -4.26 -30.80 25.41
C GLU A 147 -4.85 -31.92 26.28
N ASN A 148 -4.03 -32.83 26.83
CA ASN A 148 -4.49 -34.11 27.39
C ASN A 148 -4.11 -34.37 28.87
N GLU A 149 -3.60 -33.36 29.58
CA GLU A 149 -3.11 -33.51 30.95
C GLU A 149 -3.97 -32.73 31.95
N ASN A 150 -4.20 -33.34 33.12
CA ASN A 150 -4.77 -32.63 34.26
C ASN A 150 -3.79 -31.53 34.66
N SER A 151 -4.22 -30.28 34.50
CA SER A 151 -3.36 -29.11 34.64
C SER A 151 -4.12 -27.96 35.26
N THR A 152 -3.38 -27.02 35.82
CA THR A 152 -3.92 -25.79 36.41
C THR A 152 -3.50 -24.59 35.58
N VAL A 153 -4.47 -23.79 35.17
CA VAL A 153 -4.24 -22.55 34.41
C VAL A 153 -4.73 -21.39 35.26
N TYR A 154 -3.83 -20.47 35.61
CA TYR A 154 -4.17 -19.25 36.31
C TYR A 154 -4.09 -18.03 35.40
N ASN A 155 -5.16 -17.23 35.39
CA ASN A 155 -5.27 -15.99 34.65
C ASN A 155 -5.53 -14.84 35.62
N PRO A 156 -4.49 -14.09 36.05
CA PRO A 156 -4.64 -12.98 36.97
C PRO A 156 -5.41 -11.79 36.38
N PHE A 157 -5.51 -11.63 35.06
CA PHE A 157 -6.23 -10.51 34.44
C PHE A 157 -7.27 -11.07 33.48
N ALA A 158 -8.32 -11.64 34.05
CA ALA A 158 -9.20 -12.55 33.34
C ALA A 158 -10.14 -11.88 32.34
N GLY A 159 -10.51 -10.62 32.56
CA GLY A 159 -11.49 -9.92 31.72
C GLY A 159 -12.77 -10.74 31.59
N THR A 160 -13.17 -11.03 30.34
CA THR A 160 -14.35 -11.87 30.04
C THR A 160 -14.12 -13.38 30.14
N CYS A 161 -12.97 -13.83 30.68
CA CYS A 161 -12.54 -15.23 30.73
C CYS A 161 -12.45 -15.92 29.36
N SER A 162 -12.06 -15.20 28.30
CA SER A 162 -11.92 -15.76 26.94
C SER A 162 -11.03 -17.00 26.87
N LEU A 163 -9.97 -17.07 27.69
CA LEU A 163 -9.12 -18.26 27.78
C LEU A 163 -9.91 -19.49 28.26
N GLY A 164 -10.72 -19.34 29.31
CA GLY A 164 -11.50 -20.42 29.92
C GLY A 164 -12.54 -21.06 29.00
N MET A 165 -13.00 -20.34 27.97
CA MET A 165 -13.99 -20.84 27.01
C MET A 165 -13.49 -22.05 26.21
N ASN A 166 -12.18 -22.13 25.98
CA ASN A 166 -11.58 -23.14 25.11
C ASN A 166 -10.69 -24.14 25.88
N LEU A 167 -10.50 -23.98 27.19
CA LEU A 167 -9.73 -24.92 28.00
C LEU A 167 -10.41 -26.30 28.06
N SER A 168 -9.60 -27.35 28.16
CA SER A 168 -10.09 -28.72 28.32
C SER A 168 -10.82 -28.89 29.67
N ASP A 169 -11.77 -29.82 29.76
CA ASP A 169 -12.48 -30.06 31.02
C ASP A 169 -11.58 -30.67 32.12
N LYS A 170 -10.44 -31.25 31.72
CA LYS A 170 -9.38 -31.74 32.61
C LYS A 170 -8.54 -30.61 33.23
N THR A 171 -8.65 -29.39 32.70
CA THR A 171 -7.90 -28.24 33.17
C THR A 171 -8.72 -27.45 34.18
N THR A 172 -8.17 -27.23 35.39
CA THR A 172 -8.79 -26.33 36.36
C THR A 172 -8.37 -24.90 36.07
N TYR A 173 -9.35 -24.06 35.72
CA TYR A 173 -9.14 -22.66 35.39
C TYR A 173 -9.30 -21.76 36.62
N TYR A 174 -8.24 -21.10 37.06
CA TYR A 174 -8.26 -20.08 38.10
C TYR A 174 -8.24 -18.70 37.46
N ALA A 175 -9.16 -17.81 37.83
CA ALA A 175 -9.23 -16.48 37.24
C ALA A 175 -9.48 -15.40 38.29
N GLU A 176 -8.82 -14.25 38.13
CA GLU A 176 -9.05 -13.06 38.93
C GLU A 176 -9.45 -11.89 38.03
N GLU A 177 -10.39 -11.08 38.50
CA GLU A 177 -10.85 -9.85 37.84
C GLU A 177 -11.25 -8.83 38.91
N ILE A 178 -10.87 -7.57 38.72
CA ILE A 178 -11.16 -6.52 39.70
C ILE A 178 -12.61 -6.02 39.56
N ASP A 179 -13.17 -6.03 38.35
CA ASP A 179 -14.57 -5.67 38.12
C ASP A 179 -15.51 -6.85 38.44
N CYS A 180 -16.23 -6.73 39.55
CA CYS A 180 -17.17 -7.76 40.01
C CYS A 180 -18.32 -8.02 39.01
N ARG A 181 -18.79 -7.00 38.28
CA ARG A 181 -19.88 -7.13 37.31
C ARG A 181 -19.39 -7.89 36.08
N LEU A 182 -18.21 -7.54 35.59
CA LEU A 182 -17.58 -8.26 34.48
C LEU A 182 -17.32 -9.73 34.84
N LEU A 183 -16.85 -10.00 36.06
CA LEU A 183 -16.62 -11.35 36.55
C LEU A 183 -17.92 -12.18 36.54
N LYS A 184 -19.05 -11.62 37.00
CA LYS A 184 -20.33 -12.32 37.00
C LYS A 184 -20.89 -12.60 35.60
N LEU A 185 -20.67 -11.69 34.65
CA LEU A 185 -21.00 -11.95 33.24
C LEU A 185 -20.10 -13.06 32.66
N SER A 186 -18.83 -13.10 33.06
CA SER A 186 -17.87 -14.13 32.63
C SER A 186 -18.21 -15.50 33.21
N GLU A 187 -18.69 -15.55 34.45
CA GLU A 187 -19.21 -16.75 35.09
C GLU A 187 -20.38 -17.34 34.29
N LEU A 188 -21.37 -16.51 33.95
CA LEU A 188 -22.49 -16.93 33.09
C LEU A 188 -22.00 -17.42 31.72
N ARG A 189 -21.05 -16.73 31.11
CA ARG A 189 -20.46 -17.11 29.82
C ARG A 189 -19.85 -18.52 29.88
N LEU A 190 -19.07 -18.82 30.92
CA LEU A 190 -18.45 -20.14 31.12
C LEU A 190 -19.51 -21.23 31.37
N LEU A 191 -20.49 -20.97 32.23
CA LEU A 191 -21.58 -21.90 32.53
C LEU A 191 -22.43 -22.19 31.28
N ILE A 192 -22.75 -21.15 30.50
CA ILE A 192 -23.45 -21.31 29.21
C ILE A 192 -22.60 -22.15 28.27
N ALA A 193 -21.28 -22.00 28.23
CA ALA A 193 -20.39 -22.88 27.47
C ALA A 193 -20.32 -24.32 28.00
N GLY A 194 -20.92 -24.62 29.17
CA GLY A 194 -20.86 -25.94 29.80
C GLY A 194 -19.52 -26.21 30.49
N LYS A 195 -18.78 -25.16 30.85
CA LYS A 195 -17.55 -25.28 31.63
C LYS A 195 -17.91 -25.44 33.10
N ASN A 196 -17.28 -26.41 33.76
CA ASN A 196 -17.57 -26.73 35.17
C ASN A 196 -16.30 -26.71 36.05
N ASN A 197 -15.10 -26.71 35.46
CA ASN A 197 -13.83 -26.79 36.17
C ASN A 197 -13.14 -25.43 36.25
N PHE A 198 -13.81 -24.44 36.84
CA PHE A 198 -13.26 -23.10 37.01
C PHE A 198 -13.44 -22.57 38.44
N LYS A 199 -12.55 -21.68 38.85
CA LYS A 199 -12.59 -20.93 40.10
C LYS A 199 -12.26 -19.49 39.79
N ILE A 200 -13.26 -18.62 39.90
CA ILE A 200 -13.12 -17.21 39.59
C ILE A 200 -13.36 -16.36 40.83
N VAL A 201 -12.59 -15.30 41.02
CA VAL A 201 -12.65 -14.47 42.22
C VAL A 201 -12.51 -12.99 41.87
N THR A 202 -13.29 -12.13 42.54
CA THR A 202 -13.12 -10.68 42.43
C THR A 202 -11.96 -10.22 43.31
N LYS A 203 -10.84 -9.79 42.72
CA LYS A 203 -9.63 -9.32 43.44
C LYS A 203 -8.83 -8.31 42.61
N ASP A 204 -8.04 -7.47 43.28
CA ASP A 204 -6.92 -6.77 42.64
C ASP A 204 -5.74 -7.72 42.51
N SER A 205 -5.46 -8.12 41.27
CA SER A 205 -4.41 -9.09 40.96
C SER A 205 -3.01 -8.53 41.17
N ILE A 206 -2.80 -7.21 41.12
CA ILE A 206 -1.50 -6.60 41.40
C ILE A 206 -1.14 -6.78 42.89
N GLU A 207 -2.13 -6.75 43.77
CA GLU A 207 -1.97 -7.03 45.20
C GLU A 207 -1.90 -8.54 45.47
N SER A 208 -2.85 -9.33 44.95
CA SER A 208 -2.91 -10.80 45.09
C SER A 208 -1.62 -11.49 44.63
N LEU A 209 -1.00 -10.99 43.56
CA LEU A 209 0.26 -11.52 43.05
C LEU A 209 1.43 -11.34 44.02
N GLN A 210 1.41 -10.31 44.88
CA GLN A 210 2.44 -10.05 45.89
C GLN A 210 2.21 -10.86 47.18
N GLU A 211 1.01 -11.37 47.39
CA GLU A 211 0.70 -12.20 48.55
C GLU A 211 1.48 -13.52 48.52
N SER A 212 2.00 -13.90 49.69
CA SER A 212 2.63 -15.21 49.89
C SER A 212 1.57 -16.31 49.77
N SER A 213 1.58 -17.02 48.64
CA SER A 213 0.75 -18.20 48.42
C SER A 213 1.63 -19.44 48.36
N VAL A 214 1.19 -20.52 49.01
CA VAL A 214 1.82 -21.85 48.91
C VAL A 214 1.42 -22.55 47.61
N TYR A 215 0.25 -22.20 47.06
CA TYR A 215 -0.24 -22.83 45.84
C TYR A 215 0.62 -22.42 44.63
N ARG A 216 0.85 -23.39 43.74
CA ARG A 216 1.65 -23.24 42.52
C ARG A 216 0.84 -23.74 41.33
N TYR A 217 0.90 -23.00 40.23
CA TYR A 217 0.14 -23.28 39.02
C TYR A 217 1.06 -23.85 37.94
N ASP A 218 0.53 -24.78 37.13
CA ASP A 218 1.27 -25.34 35.99
C ASP A 218 1.42 -24.30 34.89
N PHE A 219 0.38 -23.50 34.65
CA PHE A 219 0.40 -22.46 33.64
C PHE A 219 -0.15 -21.15 34.18
N ILE A 220 0.51 -20.04 33.83
CA ILE A 220 -0.01 -18.71 34.10
C ILE A 220 -0.11 -17.97 32.78
N VAL A 221 -1.33 -17.73 32.31
CA VAL A 221 -1.62 -17.28 30.95
C VAL A 221 -2.54 -16.06 31.03
N SER A 222 -2.08 -14.92 30.51
CA SER A 222 -2.83 -13.67 30.65
C SER A 222 -2.39 -12.59 29.68
N THR A 223 -3.23 -11.56 29.54
CA THR A 223 -2.90 -10.29 28.88
C THR A 223 -2.99 -9.20 29.94
N PRO A 224 -1.93 -8.95 30.73
CA PRO A 224 -1.94 -7.90 31.74
C PRO A 224 -2.23 -6.53 31.14
N PRO A 225 -2.79 -5.58 31.92
CA PRO A 225 -3.06 -4.24 31.43
C PRO A 225 -1.77 -3.56 30.94
N PHE A 226 -1.82 -2.95 29.75
CA PHE A 226 -0.67 -2.25 29.18
C PHE A 226 -0.32 -1.01 30.02
N GLY A 227 0.78 -1.06 30.80
CA GLY A 227 1.16 0.05 31.69
C GLY A 227 2.49 -0.15 32.43
N SER A 228 2.97 0.90 33.09
CA SER A 228 4.28 0.94 33.76
C SER A 228 4.31 0.10 35.05
N LYS A 229 4.41 -1.23 34.91
CA LYS A 229 4.84 -2.21 35.95
C LYS A 229 4.96 -3.66 35.44
N ASN A 230 4.98 -3.88 34.11
CA ASN A 230 4.97 -5.23 33.52
C ASN A 230 6.04 -6.18 34.10
N SER A 231 7.27 -5.73 34.30
CA SER A 231 8.35 -6.56 34.88
C SER A 231 7.99 -7.11 36.27
N LYS A 232 7.46 -6.26 37.17
CA LYS A 232 7.02 -6.70 38.51
C LYS A 232 5.87 -7.69 38.45
N ILE A 233 4.91 -7.47 37.56
CA ILE A 233 3.76 -8.37 37.38
C ILE A 233 4.24 -9.73 36.87
N ILE A 234 5.17 -9.75 35.91
CA ILE A 234 5.76 -10.97 35.38
C ILE A 234 6.56 -11.69 36.47
N ASP A 235 7.42 -10.99 37.21
CA ASP A 235 8.22 -11.59 38.30
C ASP A 235 7.31 -12.21 39.38
N ALA A 236 6.29 -11.48 39.83
CA ALA A 236 5.35 -11.95 40.84
C ALA A 236 4.55 -13.16 40.33
N SER A 237 4.08 -13.13 39.08
CA SER A 237 3.40 -14.26 38.44
C SER A 237 4.33 -15.47 38.31
N PHE A 238 5.55 -15.27 37.83
CA PHE A 238 6.57 -16.30 37.67
C PHE A 238 6.91 -17.00 39.00
N SER A 239 6.85 -16.27 40.12
CA SER A 239 7.06 -16.85 41.46
C SER A 239 5.99 -17.88 41.87
N LYS A 240 4.78 -17.78 41.31
CA LYS A 240 3.65 -18.69 41.57
C LYS A 240 3.58 -19.88 40.61
N LEU A 241 4.53 -20.04 39.68
CA LEU A 241 4.62 -21.23 38.82
C LEU A 241 5.16 -22.44 39.57
N ALA A 242 4.61 -23.62 39.27
CA ALA A 242 5.19 -24.91 39.62
C ALA A 242 6.53 -25.13 38.88
N GLU A 243 7.36 -26.06 39.36
CA GLU A 243 8.74 -26.28 38.83
C GLU A 243 8.82 -26.56 37.32
N LYS A 244 7.81 -27.21 36.75
CA LYS A 244 7.69 -27.47 35.30
C LYS A 244 6.74 -26.50 34.59
N GLY A 245 6.31 -25.47 35.28
CA GLY A 245 5.27 -24.58 34.80
C GLY A 245 5.77 -23.57 33.77
N LYS A 246 4.83 -23.01 33.01
CA LYS A 246 5.09 -21.97 32.00
C LYS A 246 4.21 -20.75 32.22
N LEU A 247 4.80 -19.57 31.99
CA LEU A 247 4.08 -18.31 31.92
C LEU A 247 4.00 -17.87 30.46
N VAL A 248 2.80 -17.50 30.01
CA VAL A 248 2.53 -17.06 28.63
C VAL A 248 1.78 -15.75 28.71
N PHE A 249 2.51 -14.63 28.60
CA PHE A 249 1.94 -13.29 28.75
C PHE A 249 2.00 -12.48 27.48
N THR A 250 0.91 -11.80 27.15
CA THR A 250 0.89 -10.76 26.12
C THR A 250 1.18 -9.41 26.77
N VAL A 251 2.30 -8.79 26.41
CA VAL A 251 2.79 -7.56 27.04
C VAL A 251 3.26 -6.55 26.00
N ALA A 252 3.45 -5.29 26.40
CA ALA A 252 4.03 -4.28 25.53
C ALA A 252 5.46 -4.66 25.12
N GLU A 253 5.80 -4.45 23.84
CA GLU A 253 7.12 -4.77 23.25
C GLU A 253 8.27 -4.04 23.98
N SER A 254 7.99 -2.91 24.62
CA SER A 254 8.98 -2.12 25.36
C SER A 254 9.73 -2.90 26.43
N ILE A 255 9.15 -3.94 27.00
CA ILE A 255 9.85 -4.78 27.99
C ILE A 255 11.11 -5.43 27.40
N LEU A 256 11.14 -5.67 26.10
CA LEU A 256 12.24 -6.31 25.38
C LEU A 256 13.47 -5.40 25.22
N TYR A 257 13.29 -4.07 25.30
CA TYR A 257 14.34 -3.12 24.92
C TYR A 257 14.47 -1.90 25.82
N ALA A 258 13.53 -1.65 26.72
CA ALA A 258 13.53 -0.46 27.56
C ALA A 258 14.85 -0.36 28.33
N GLY A 259 15.45 0.83 28.28
CA GLY A 259 16.79 1.09 28.82
C GLY A 259 16.78 1.54 30.28
N ASP A 260 15.63 1.66 30.92
CA ASP A 260 15.56 1.92 32.35
C ASP A 260 16.17 0.75 33.14
N ARG A 261 16.73 1.07 34.30
CA ARG A 261 17.50 0.13 35.11
C ARG A 261 16.69 -1.13 35.46
N LEU A 262 15.41 -0.94 35.84
CA LEU A 262 14.54 -2.03 36.28
C LEU A 262 14.28 -3.03 35.15
N ASN A 263 13.87 -2.57 33.96
CA ASN A 263 13.61 -3.48 32.83
C ASN A 263 14.90 -4.11 32.29
N LYS A 264 16.03 -3.41 32.34
CA LYS A 264 17.32 -4.00 31.94
C LYS A 264 17.77 -5.11 32.90
N GLU A 265 17.72 -4.86 34.21
CA GLU A 265 18.04 -5.87 35.24
C GLU A 265 17.09 -7.07 35.14
N PHE A 266 15.79 -6.83 34.92
CA PHE A 266 14.80 -7.89 34.68
C PHE A 266 15.19 -8.80 33.50
N ARG A 267 15.52 -8.22 32.33
CA ARG A 267 15.97 -9.02 31.18
C ARG A 267 17.26 -9.78 31.47
N GLN A 268 18.22 -9.16 32.14
CA GLN A 268 19.47 -9.80 32.54
C GLN A 268 19.20 -11.03 33.43
N ASN A 269 18.31 -10.89 34.41
CA ASN A 269 17.93 -11.99 35.29
C ASN A 269 17.26 -13.15 34.53
N LEU A 270 16.30 -12.84 33.64
CA LEU A 270 15.63 -13.87 32.84
C LEU A 270 16.62 -14.63 31.92
N VAL A 271 17.56 -13.91 31.31
CA VAL A 271 18.57 -14.49 30.41
C VAL A 271 19.59 -15.30 31.21
N PHE A 272 20.06 -14.78 32.35
CA PHE A 272 21.02 -15.47 33.22
C PHE A 272 20.50 -16.81 33.73
N HIS A 273 19.23 -16.87 34.13
CA HIS A 273 18.58 -18.11 34.58
C HIS A 273 18.01 -18.94 33.42
N ASN A 274 18.23 -18.53 32.16
CA ASN A 274 17.68 -19.10 30.95
C ASN A 274 16.17 -19.44 31.05
N GLN A 275 15.39 -18.48 31.52
CA GLN A 275 13.96 -18.63 31.77
C GLN A 275 13.11 -18.30 30.54
N ILE A 276 13.66 -17.62 29.54
CA ILE A 276 12.93 -17.26 28.32
C ILE A 276 12.89 -18.47 27.39
N GLU A 277 11.70 -18.84 26.93
CA GLU A 277 11.48 -19.92 25.96
C GLU A 277 11.20 -19.37 24.56
N THR A 278 10.24 -18.46 24.47
CA THR A 278 9.81 -17.94 23.17
C THR A 278 9.36 -16.50 23.31
N ILE A 279 9.67 -15.69 22.29
CA ILE A 279 9.15 -14.33 22.14
C ILE A 279 8.49 -14.24 20.77
N ILE A 280 7.20 -13.90 20.75
CA ILE A 280 6.44 -13.71 19.51
C ILE A 280 6.07 -12.24 19.40
N LYS A 281 6.61 -11.53 18.41
CA LYS A 281 6.22 -10.14 18.12
C LYS A 281 4.91 -10.14 17.35
N LEU A 282 3.90 -9.45 17.88
CA LEU A 282 2.57 -9.38 17.26
C LEU A 282 2.49 -8.22 16.24
N PRO A 283 1.54 -8.26 15.29
CA PRO A 283 1.26 -7.14 14.39
C PRO A 283 0.96 -5.83 15.14
N SER A 284 1.27 -4.70 14.50
CA SER A 284 0.77 -3.40 14.96
C SER A 284 -0.76 -3.34 14.84
N ARG A 285 -1.45 -2.55 15.68
CA ARG A 285 -2.93 -2.46 15.67
C ARG A 285 -3.62 -3.83 15.78
N PHE A 286 -3.00 -4.73 16.53
CA PHE A 286 -3.57 -6.04 16.82
C PHE A 286 -4.76 -5.94 17.79
N PHE A 287 -4.80 -4.90 18.62
CA PHE A 287 -5.91 -4.58 19.50
C PHE A 287 -6.67 -3.37 18.95
N GLU A 288 -8.01 -3.43 18.89
CA GLU A 288 -8.84 -2.41 18.24
C GLU A 288 -8.68 -1.01 18.87
N SER A 289 -8.45 -0.99 20.18
CA SER A 289 -8.47 0.21 21.01
C SER A 289 -7.10 0.86 21.17
N THR A 290 -6.01 0.24 20.67
CA THR A 290 -4.66 0.75 20.86
C THR A 290 -3.70 0.40 19.71
N ALA A 291 -2.85 1.37 19.35
CA ALA A 291 -1.73 1.16 18.43
C ALA A 291 -0.44 0.69 19.15
N ILE A 292 -0.52 0.33 20.44
CA ILE A 292 0.62 -0.23 21.18
C ILE A 292 1.10 -1.49 20.48
N SER A 293 2.43 -1.60 20.31
CA SER A 293 3.02 -2.85 19.89
C SER A 293 3.18 -3.80 21.07
N SER A 294 2.76 -5.04 20.82
CA SER A 294 2.73 -6.10 21.80
C SER A 294 3.55 -7.30 21.34
N CYS A 295 3.91 -8.13 22.31
CA CYS A 295 4.56 -9.41 22.09
C CYS A 295 4.03 -10.43 23.09
N ILE A 296 4.09 -11.71 22.73
CA ILE A 296 3.91 -12.82 23.67
C ILE A 296 5.27 -13.20 24.21
N LEU A 297 5.43 -13.13 25.53
CA LEU A 297 6.59 -13.59 26.27
C LEU A 297 6.26 -14.94 26.93
N VAL A 298 6.98 -15.98 26.53
CA VAL A 298 6.87 -17.32 27.11
C VAL A 298 8.07 -17.57 28.00
N LEU A 299 7.81 -17.78 29.29
CA LEU A 299 8.81 -18.13 30.29
C LEU A 299 8.58 -19.55 30.79
N ARG A 300 9.65 -20.29 31.04
CA ARG A 300 9.64 -21.60 31.69
C ARG A 300 10.24 -21.49 33.09
N LYS A 301 9.65 -22.19 34.05
CA LYS A 301 10.20 -22.29 35.41
C LYS A 301 11.44 -23.19 35.46
N GLU A 302 11.41 -24.26 34.69
CA GLU A 302 12.50 -25.22 34.58
C GLU A 302 13.77 -24.56 34.00
N ASN A 303 14.87 -24.69 34.73
CA ASN A 303 16.16 -24.20 34.28
C ASN A 303 16.83 -25.23 33.36
N VAL A 304 16.64 -25.05 32.05
CA VAL A 304 17.31 -25.84 31.02
C VAL A 304 18.60 -25.13 30.60
N LYS A 305 19.76 -25.69 30.94
CA LYS A 305 21.06 -25.07 30.59
C LYS A 305 21.21 -24.93 29.08
N ASN A 306 21.64 -23.75 28.63
CA ASN A 306 21.96 -23.44 27.23
C ASN A 306 20.85 -23.72 26.20
N ALA A 307 19.59 -23.85 26.63
CA ALA A 307 18.47 -23.97 25.70
C ALA A 307 18.35 -22.68 24.88
N PRO A 308 18.26 -22.77 23.54
CA PRO A 308 18.10 -21.59 22.69
C PRO A 308 16.74 -20.94 22.92
N ILE A 309 16.70 -19.61 22.78
CA ILE A 309 15.47 -18.82 22.84
C ILE A 309 14.90 -18.71 21.43
N LYS A 310 13.61 -19.00 21.28
CA LYS A 310 12.94 -18.90 19.99
C LYS A 310 12.32 -17.51 19.80
N LEU A 311 12.69 -16.82 18.73
CA LEU A 311 12.08 -15.57 18.30
C LEU A 311 11.17 -15.83 17.11
N ILE A 312 9.97 -15.25 17.12
CA ILE A 312 9.02 -15.31 16.00
C ILE A 312 8.55 -13.90 15.66
N ASP A 313 8.85 -13.43 14.45
CA ASP A 313 8.36 -12.15 13.94
C ASP A 313 7.05 -12.37 13.18
N ALA A 314 5.93 -12.20 13.88
CA ALA A 314 4.60 -12.26 13.28
C ALA A 314 4.09 -10.87 12.85
N SER A 315 4.93 -9.82 12.85
CA SER A 315 4.45 -8.46 12.61
C SER A 315 3.84 -8.24 11.22
N LYS A 316 4.22 -9.07 10.25
CA LYS A 316 3.73 -9.06 8.86
C LYS A 316 2.80 -10.24 8.53
N MET A 317 2.47 -11.10 9.50
CA MET A 317 1.59 -12.26 9.30
C MET A 317 0.14 -11.87 9.59
N VAL A 318 -0.47 -11.12 8.67
CA VAL A 318 -1.81 -10.54 8.82
C VAL A 318 -2.68 -10.98 7.63
N LEU A 319 -3.92 -11.40 7.92
CA LEU A 319 -4.96 -11.64 6.92
C LEU A 319 -5.69 -10.31 6.63
N ASP A 320 -6.08 -10.06 5.37
CA ASP A 320 -6.63 -8.78 4.86
C ASP A 320 -7.38 -7.96 5.93
N ALA A 321 -6.86 -6.76 6.19
CA ALA A 321 -7.30 -5.92 7.30
C ALA A 321 -8.69 -5.33 7.04
N GLU A 322 -9.66 -5.64 7.91
CA GLU A 322 -10.78 -4.73 8.10
C GLU A 322 -10.25 -3.39 8.63
N TYR A 323 -10.91 -2.27 8.30
CA TYR A 323 -10.42 -0.89 8.43
C TYR A 323 -9.90 -0.44 9.83
N LYS A 324 -9.97 -1.27 10.88
CA LYS A 324 -9.64 -0.89 12.27
C LYS A 324 -8.68 -1.83 13.03
N GLN A 325 -8.54 -3.10 12.64
CA GLN A 325 -7.73 -4.08 13.38
C GLN A 325 -7.06 -5.06 12.41
N ASN A 326 -5.80 -5.41 12.69
CA ASN A 326 -5.11 -6.45 11.95
C ASN A 326 -5.48 -7.84 12.48
N ILE A 327 -5.96 -8.71 11.60
CA ILE A 327 -6.27 -10.11 11.92
C ILE A 327 -5.00 -10.94 11.76
N LEU A 328 -4.59 -11.66 12.81
CA LEU A 328 -3.38 -12.48 12.78
C LEU A 328 -3.59 -13.71 11.88
N ASP A 329 -2.64 -13.97 10.98
CA ASP A 329 -2.54 -15.23 10.26
C ASP A 329 -2.00 -16.32 11.20
N LEU A 330 -2.91 -16.84 12.03
CA LEU A 330 -2.59 -17.82 13.06
C LEU A 330 -1.94 -19.08 12.48
N GLU A 331 -2.34 -19.52 11.29
CA GLU A 331 -1.81 -20.74 10.68
C GLU A 331 -0.30 -20.60 10.41
N ASN A 332 0.11 -19.48 9.79
CA ASN A 332 1.53 -19.24 9.51
C ASN A 332 2.34 -18.96 10.78
N VAL A 333 1.76 -18.32 11.79
CA VAL A 333 2.41 -18.15 13.10
C VAL A 333 2.63 -19.49 13.79
N LEU A 334 1.63 -20.39 13.78
CA LEU A 334 1.75 -21.73 14.36
C LEU A 334 2.76 -22.59 13.59
N LYS A 335 2.84 -22.47 12.26
CA LYS A 335 3.89 -23.11 11.46
C LYS A 335 5.27 -22.61 11.86
N ALA A 336 5.46 -21.29 12.00
CA ALA A 336 6.71 -20.71 12.49
C ALA A 336 7.04 -21.20 13.91
N LEU A 337 6.05 -21.31 14.80
CA LEU A 337 6.20 -21.84 16.16
C LEU A 337 6.60 -23.31 16.19
N LYS A 338 6.14 -24.13 15.24
CA LYS A 338 6.53 -25.55 15.13
C LYS A 338 7.86 -25.77 14.39
N SER A 339 8.34 -24.79 13.62
CA SER A 339 9.61 -24.89 12.89
C SER A 339 10.79 -25.19 13.82
N LYS A 340 11.64 -26.14 13.46
CA LYS A 340 12.90 -26.44 14.14
C LYS A 340 14.09 -25.72 13.51
N GLU A 341 13.87 -25.03 12.40
CA GLU A 341 14.90 -24.35 11.63
C GLU A 341 14.71 -22.83 11.66
N ASN A 342 15.81 -22.12 11.42
CA ASN A 342 15.79 -20.68 11.21
C ASN A 342 15.14 -20.36 9.86
N THR A 343 14.21 -19.42 9.85
CA THR A 343 13.51 -18.91 8.68
C THR A 343 13.51 -17.39 8.73
N LYS A 344 12.99 -16.74 7.68
CA LYS A 344 12.78 -15.28 7.66
C LYS A 344 11.86 -14.75 8.77
N PHE A 345 11.10 -15.63 9.46
CA PHE A 345 10.15 -15.25 10.50
C PHE A 345 10.37 -15.97 11.85
N SER A 346 11.24 -16.97 11.91
CA SER A 346 11.53 -17.74 13.12
C SER A 346 13.02 -17.90 13.27
N LYS A 347 13.59 -17.51 14.41
CA LYS A 347 15.04 -17.63 14.66
C LYS A 347 15.31 -18.12 16.07
N PHE A 348 16.21 -19.09 16.21
CA PHE A 348 16.78 -19.49 17.50
C PHE A 348 18.00 -18.64 17.79
N ILE A 349 18.06 -18.08 19.00
CA ILE A 349 19.16 -17.23 19.46
C ILE A 349 19.76 -17.79 20.75
N THR A 350 21.04 -17.53 20.96
CA THR A 350 21.76 -18.01 22.17
C THR A 350 21.92 -16.91 23.21
N THR A 351 22.28 -17.30 24.43
CA THR A 351 22.61 -16.37 25.51
C THR A 351 23.78 -15.45 25.15
N GLU A 352 24.78 -15.96 24.42
CA GLU A 352 25.93 -15.17 23.98
C GLU A 352 25.53 -14.08 22.99
N GLU A 353 24.64 -14.38 22.04
CA GLU A 353 24.10 -13.41 21.10
C GLU A 353 23.33 -12.29 21.81
N ILE A 354 22.57 -12.63 22.85
CA ILE A 354 21.80 -11.67 23.66
C ILE A 354 22.73 -10.77 24.46
N VAL A 355 23.81 -11.31 25.05
CA VAL A 355 24.82 -10.53 25.77
C VAL A 355 25.53 -9.56 24.82
N LYS A 356 25.89 -10.01 23.61
CA LYS A 356 26.48 -9.15 22.56
C LYS A 356 25.55 -8.00 22.18
N ASN A 357 24.23 -8.21 22.26
CA ASN A 357 23.19 -7.20 22.02
C ASN A 357 22.78 -6.42 23.29
N ASP A 358 23.60 -6.42 24.34
CA ASP A 358 23.35 -5.69 25.60
C ASP A 358 21.99 -6.03 26.25
N TYR A 359 21.61 -7.31 26.18
CA TYR A 359 20.34 -7.83 26.67
C TYR A 359 19.11 -7.17 26.02
N ASN A 360 19.26 -6.60 24.82
CA ASN A 360 18.14 -6.10 24.04
C ASN A 360 17.53 -7.25 23.24
N LEU A 361 16.26 -7.57 23.53
CA LEU A 361 15.51 -8.67 22.94
C LEU A 361 14.58 -8.22 21.79
N SER A 362 14.71 -6.98 21.31
CA SER A 362 14.01 -6.53 20.09
C SER A 362 14.38 -7.43 18.91
N LEU A 363 13.36 -8.00 18.27
CA LEU A 363 13.54 -8.95 17.17
C LEU A 363 14.34 -8.36 16.00
N ASN A 364 14.21 -7.06 15.73
CA ASN A 364 14.96 -6.36 14.67
C ASN A 364 16.48 -6.59 14.74
N ARG A 365 17.05 -6.82 15.93
CA ARG A 365 18.50 -7.07 16.13
C ARG A 365 18.96 -8.45 15.69
N TYR A 366 18.02 -9.39 15.55
CA TYR A 366 18.33 -10.79 15.28
C TYR A 366 17.94 -11.20 13.87
N PHE A 367 16.95 -10.55 13.26
CA PHE A 367 16.56 -10.75 11.86
C PHE A 367 17.35 -9.83 10.91
N ILE A 368 18.68 -9.96 10.93
CA ILE A 368 19.58 -9.21 10.04
C ILE A 368 19.73 -9.98 8.72
N GLU A 369 19.45 -9.33 7.60
CA GLU A 369 19.83 -9.82 6.27
C GLU A 369 21.33 -9.62 6.06
N GLU A 370 22.01 -10.60 5.44
CA GLU A 370 23.41 -10.40 5.04
C GLU A 370 23.53 -9.18 4.10
N PHE A 371 24.52 -8.35 4.37
CA PHE A 371 24.81 -7.20 3.52
C PHE A 371 25.58 -7.70 2.29
N ASN A 372 25.12 -7.35 1.09
CA ASN A 372 25.79 -7.67 -0.18
C ASN A 372 27.08 -6.82 -0.36
N LEU A 373 28.04 -6.97 0.56
CA LEU A 373 29.34 -6.32 0.51
C LEU A 373 30.36 -7.28 -0.14
N THR A 374 31.28 -6.72 -0.93
CA THR A 374 32.42 -7.49 -1.44
C THR A 374 33.43 -7.78 -0.33
N GLU A 375 34.29 -8.80 -0.49
CA GLU A 375 35.35 -9.11 0.50
C GLU A 375 36.26 -7.91 0.81
N LYS A 376 36.53 -7.07 -0.20
CA LYS A 376 37.30 -5.82 -0.04
C LYS A 376 36.54 -4.80 0.83
N GLU A 377 35.23 -4.70 0.70
CA GLU A 377 34.41 -3.79 1.50
C GLU A 377 34.24 -4.29 2.92
N SER A 378 33.99 -5.59 3.11
CA SER A 378 33.89 -6.22 4.43
C SER A 378 35.16 -6.07 5.26
N SER A 379 36.34 -6.15 4.62
CA SER A 379 37.64 -5.95 5.29
C SER A 379 37.96 -4.48 5.61
N ALA A 380 37.22 -3.53 5.04
CA ALA A 380 37.40 -2.09 5.24
C ALA A 380 36.28 -1.47 6.12
N LEU A 381 35.51 -2.28 6.84
CA LEU A 381 34.48 -1.79 7.75
C LEU A 381 35.11 -1.13 8.98
N GLU A 382 34.65 0.09 9.29
CA GLU A 382 35.08 0.86 10.46
C GLU A 382 33.86 1.37 11.22
N LYS A 383 33.92 1.31 12.55
CA LYS A 383 32.84 1.79 13.42
C LYS A 383 32.76 3.31 13.46
N LEU A 384 31.54 3.84 13.47
CA LEU A 384 31.30 5.27 13.64
C LEU A 384 31.88 5.81 14.94
N SER A 385 32.04 5.02 16.00
CA SER A 385 32.73 5.43 17.24
C SER A 385 34.17 5.91 17.03
N ASN A 386 34.85 5.42 15.98
CA ASN A 386 36.25 5.75 15.68
C ASN A 386 36.38 6.99 14.79
N ILE A 387 35.25 7.48 14.26
CA ILE A 387 35.16 8.56 13.28
C ILE A 387 34.36 9.74 13.85
N LEU A 388 33.36 9.47 14.70
CA LEU A 388 32.41 10.42 15.25
C LEU A 388 32.56 10.56 16.77
N THR A 389 32.57 11.80 17.24
CA THR A 389 32.49 12.11 18.68
C THR A 389 31.27 12.98 18.95
N ILE A 390 30.37 12.53 19.82
CA ILE A 390 29.16 13.29 20.14
C ILE A 390 29.53 14.58 20.90
N VAL A 391 28.99 15.70 20.42
CA VAL A 391 29.20 17.03 20.99
C VAL A 391 28.67 17.09 22.41
N LYS A 392 29.41 17.75 23.30
CA LYS A 392 29.01 17.92 24.70
C LYS A 392 27.79 18.84 24.78
N LYS A 393 26.79 18.40 25.53
CA LYS A 393 25.53 19.13 25.76
C LYS A 393 25.83 20.45 26.48
N LYS A 394 25.37 21.57 25.91
CA LYS A 394 25.38 22.89 26.52
C LYS A 394 23.93 23.35 26.69
N LYS A 395 23.36 23.04 27.86
CA LYS A 395 22.00 23.47 28.22
C LYS A 395 21.94 24.99 28.30
N VAL A 396 20.80 25.53 27.95
CA VAL A 396 20.51 26.96 27.99
C VAL A 396 19.20 27.22 28.71
N SER A 397 19.09 28.41 29.28
CA SER A 397 17.89 28.89 30.00
C SER A 397 17.05 29.86 29.18
N GLU A 398 17.37 30.05 27.89
CA GLU A 398 16.61 30.94 27.01
C GLU A 398 15.22 30.37 26.76
N GLU A 399 14.19 31.22 26.80
CA GLU A 399 12.81 30.80 26.59
C GLU A 399 12.47 30.66 25.09
N LYS A 400 13.16 31.40 24.22
CA LYS A 400 12.93 31.41 22.77
C LYS A 400 14.23 31.42 21.99
N GLY A 401 14.24 30.77 20.84
CA GLY A 401 15.37 30.75 19.92
C GLY A 401 15.09 29.96 18.64
N LYS A 402 16.08 29.95 17.74
CA LYS A 402 16.04 29.18 16.48
C LYS A 402 16.27 27.71 16.77
N LEU A 403 15.21 26.91 16.82
CA LEU A 403 15.27 25.49 17.18
C LEU A 403 15.21 24.62 15.92
N ILE A 404 16.27 23.84 15.69
CA ILE A 404 16.35 22.84 14.61
C ILE A 404 15.41 21.67 14.94
N LYS A 405 14.48 21.40 14.03
CA LYS A 405 13.63 20.21 14.01
C LYS A 405 14.19 19.20 13.01
N ILE A 406 13.76 17.95 13.13
CA ILE A 406 14.19 16.87 12.21
C ILE A 406 13.81 17.19 10.76
N GLY A 407 12.67 17.86 10.54
CA GLY A 407 12.24 18.28 9.21
C GLY A 407 13.16 19.30 8.55
N ASP A 408 13.98 20.00 9.33
CA ASP A 408 14.90 21.03 8.84
C ASP A 408 16.23 20.41 8.37
N LEU A 409 16.54 19.17 8.77
CA LEU A 409 17.72 18.44 8.29
C LEU A 409 17.66 18.22 6.78
N SER A 410 18.83 18.07 6.16
CA SER A 410 18.91 17.80 4.74
C SER A 410 18.34 16.42 4.37
N LYS A 411 17.62 16.40 3.25
CA LYS A 411 17.15 15.17 2.59
C LYS A 411 17.83 14.98 1.23
N ASP A 412 18.63 15.95 0.79
CA ASP A 412 19.31 15.94 -0.50
C ASP A 412 20.79 15.59 -0.26
N LYS A 413 21.31 14.68 -1.08
CA LYS A 413 22.68 14.16 -0.97
C LYS A 413 23.75 15.19 -1.33
N LEU A 414 23.37 16.27 -2.02
CA LEU A 414 24.28 17.35 -2.42
C LEU A 414 24.05 18.65 -1.66
N ASP A 415 22.83 18.89 -1.16
CA ASP A 415 22.51 20.06 -0.33
C ASP A 415 22.53 19.70 1.16
N TYR A 416 23.69 19.29 1.66
CA TYR A 416 23.85 18.83 3.05
C TYR A 416 24.41 19.90 4.00
N ILE A 417 24.85 21.06 3.50
CA ILE A 417 25.42 22.14 4.32
C ILE A 417 24.32 23.13 4.70
N LYS A 418 24.09 23.35 6.00
CA LYS A 418 23.07 24.29 6.49
C LYS A 418 23.61 25.15 7.64
N ASN A 419 23.21 26.42 7.67
CA ASN A 419 23.50 27.35 8.77
C ASN A 419 22.28 27.65 9.66
N PHE A 420 21.07 27.31 9.19
CA PHE A 420 19.79 27.50 9.88
C PHE A 420 19.49 28.96 10.28
N GLU A 421 20.05 29.94 9.55
CA GLU A 421 19.82 31.35 9.85
C GLU A 421 18.39 31.80 9.54
N ASP A 422 17.73 31.16 8.59
CA ASP A 422 16.36 31.52 8.19
C ASP A 422 15.28 30.94 9.12
N LEU A 423 15.67 30.17 10.16
CA LEU A 423 14.70 29.60 11.10
C LEU A 423 14.02 30.69 11.94
N GLU A 424 12.72 30.53 12.13
CA GLU A 424 11.92 31.35 13.04
C GLU A 424 12.26 31.08 14.51
N ASN A 425 12.13 32.14 15.33
CA ASN A 425 12.26 32.00 16.77
C ASN A 425 11.04 31.31 17.37
N THR A 426 11.26 30.18 18.03
CA THR A 426 10.21 29.38 18.66
C THR A 426 10.51 29.18 20.15
N ALA A 427 9.49 28.78 20.92
CA ALA A 427 9.68 28.44 22.32
C ALA A 427 10.65 27.24 22.46
N LEU A 428 11.69 27.40 23.26
CA LEU A 428 12.64 26.33 23.53
C LEU A 428 12.06 25.35 24.54
N LYS A 429 12.27 24.06 24.29
CA LYS A 429 11.90 22.99 25.23
C LYS A 429 12.97 22.84 26.30
N ASN A 430 12.61 22.23 27.44
CA ASN A 430 13.53 22.00 28.57
C ASN A 430 14.78 21.17 28.22
N ASP A 431 14.75 20.44 27.10
CA ASP A 431 15.87 19.65 26.59
C ASP A 431 16.69 20.36 25.49
N ALA A 432 16.39 21.63 25.18
CA ALA A 432 17.13 22.40 24.18
C ALA A 432 18.60 22.61 24.58
N ASN A 433 19.49 22.48 23.59
CA ASN A 433 20.93 22.65 23.75
C ASN A 433 21.47 23.58 22.66
N LEU A 434 22.45 24.41 23.02
CA LEU A 434 23.13 25.31 22.10
C LEU A 434 24.10 24.54 21.19
N LEU A 435 23.91 24.68 19.89
CA LEU A 435 24.85 24.21 18.88
C LEU A 435 25.94 25.27 18.69
N HIS A 436 27.06 25.10 19.37
CA HIS A 436 28.06 26.15 19.58
C HIS A 436 29.29 26.04 18.67
N GLN A 437 29.35 25.02 17.82
CA GLN A 437 30.49 24.72 16.97
C GLN A 437 30.03 23.95 15.73
N ASP A 438 30.89 23.89 14.72
CA ASP A 438 30.67 23.09 13.51
C ASP A 438 30.43 21.62 13.88
N SER A 439 29.44 21.00 13.25
CA SER A 439 28.99 19.66 13.64
C SER A 439 28.26 18.97 12.50
N LEU A 440 28.44 17.66 12.38
CA LEU A 440 27.55 16.80 11.60
C LEU A 440 26.31 16.47 12.44
N LEU A 441 25.14 16.85 11.95
CA LEU A 441 23.85 16.56 12.54
C LEU A 441 23.27 15.28 11.92
N LEU A 442 22.82 14.37 12.77
CA LEU A 442 22.18 13.11 12.38
C LEU A 442 20.83 12.98 13.10
N SER A 443 19.81 12.59 12.35
CA SER A 443 18.50 12.21 12.90
C SER A 443 18.64 10.98 13.80
N SER A 444 17.94 11.00 14.94
CA SER A 444 17.77 9.82 15.78
C SER A 444 16.48 9.04 15.48
N LEU A 445 15.61 9.58 14.62
CA LEU A 445 14.30 9.00 14.30
C LEU A 445 14.28 8.40 12.89
N HIS A 446 13.53 7.31 12.76
CA HIS A 446 13.24 6.61 11.50
C HIS A 446 14.50 6.07 10.79
N ALA A 447 14.27 5.23 9.78
CA ALA A 447 15.30 4.55 9.00
C ALA A 447 16.23 5.45 8.14
N SER A 448 16.33 6.75 8.44
CA SER A 448 17.23 7.67 7.74
C SER A 448 17.94 8.60 8.72
N LEU A 449 19.26 8.72 8.57
CA LEU A 449 20.09 9.60 9.39
C LEU A 449 20.05 11.06 8.93
N ASN A 450 19.62 11.36 7.70
CA ASN A 450 19.56 12.73 7.15
C ASN A 450 20.81 13.57 7.48
N PRO A 451 22.02 13.11 7.09
CA PRO A 451 23.28 13.76 7.45
C PRO A 451 23.32 15.22 6.99
N THR A 452 23.50 16.14 7.94
CA THR A 452 23.52 17.59 7.67
C THR A 452 24.73 18.23 8.33
N VAL A 453 25.59 18.88 7.56
CA VAL A 453 26.76 19.60 8.05
C VAL A 453 26.31 21.00 8.49
N PHE A 454 26.41 21.25 9.79
CA PHE A 454 26.20 22.57 10.37
C PHE A 454 27.51 23.35 10.39
N THR A 455 27.45 24.59 9.90
CA THR A 455 28.55 25.57 10.02
C THR A 455 28.12 26.68 10.99
N LYS A 456 28.93 26.94 12.02
CA LYS A 456 28.63 27.92 13.06
C LYS A 456 28.69 29.33 12.49
N THR A 457 27.61 30.07 12.68
CA THR A 457 27.54 31.51 12.38
C THR A 457 27.41 32.34 13.66
N ALA A 458 27.33 33.66 13.53
CA ALA A 458 27.11 34.56 14.66
C ALA A 458 25.77 34.29 15.38
N THR A 459 24.79 33.74 14.67
CA THR A 459 23.46 33.45 15.19
C THR A 459 23.49 32.23 16.12
N ASN A 460 22.81 32.30 17.27
CA ASN A 460 22.61 31.14 18.13
C ASN A 460 21.50 30.24 17.60
N VAL A 461 21.82 28.95 17.48
CA VAL A 461 20.92 27.92 16.99
C VAL A 461 20.89 26.77 18.00
N TYR A 462 19.72 26.20 18.21
CA TYR A 462 19.45 25.21 19.25
C TYR A 462 18.94 23.91 18.63
N TYR A 463 19.14 22.80 19.34
CA TYR A 463 18.64 21.50 18.93
C TYR A 463 18.20 20.69 20.16
N SER A 464 17.38 19.66 19.94
CA SER A 464 17.06 18.66 20.97
C SER A 464 17.98 17.45 20.82
N PRO A 465 18.86 17.15 21.79
CA PRO A 465 19.72 15.96 21.74
C PRO A 465 18.96 14.63 21.85
N ALA A 466 17.66 14.66 22.13
CA ALA A 466 16.80 13.48 22.11
C ALA A 466 16.32 13.14 20.68
N LEU A 467 16.41 14.11 19.76
CA LEU A 467 15.92 14.01 18.38
C LEU A 467 17.05 14.07 17.35
N ILE A 468 18.10 14.84 17.63
CA ILE A 468 19.21 15.10 16.71
C ILE A 468 20.53 14.86 17.46
N PHE A 469 21.40 14.05 16.88
CA PHE A 469 22.78 13.89 17.33
C PHE A 469 23.67 14.91 16.65
N ALA A 470 24.36 15.73 17.44
CA ALA A 470 25.44 16.58 16.95
C ALA A 470 26.78 15.87 17.17
N CYS A 471 27.54 15.70 16.09
CA CYS A 471 28.78 14.93 16.05
C CYS A 471 29.93 15.78 15.53
N LEU A 472 31.09 15.68 16.16
CA LEU A 472 32.38 16.03 15.59
C LEU A 472 32.86 14.90 14.71
N VAL A 473 33.43 15.24 13.56
CA VAL A 473 33.96 14.29 12.58
C VAL A 473 35.49 14.33 12.62
N ASN A 474 36.14 13.18 12.71
CA ASN A 474 37.58 13.06 12.59
C ASN A 474 38.00 13.12 11.11
N THR A 475 38.32 14.32 10.64
CA THR A 475 38.69 14.59 9.25
C THR A 475 40.03 13.97 8.83
N ASP A 476 40.86 13.54 9.78
CA ASP A 476 42.12 12.86 9.48
C ASP A 476 41.89 11.41 9.00
N LYS A 477 40.71 10.85 9.31
CA LYS A 477 40.32 9.48 8.91
C LYS A 477 39.29 9.46 7.79
N VAL A 478 38.38 10.44 7.76
CA VAL A 478 37.27 10.46 6.81
C VAL A 478 37.11 11.82 6.15
N ASN A 479 36.90 11.80 4.84
CA ASN A 479 36.41 12.96 4.13
C ASN A 479 34.93 13.20 4.48
N LEU A 480 34.58 14.44 4.84
CA LEU A 480 33.23 14.77 5.31
C LEU A 480 32.16 14.50 4.24
N GLU A 481 32.43 14.84 2.98
CA GLU A 481 31.47 14.62 1.88
C GLU A 481 31.28 13.13 1.62
N TYR A 482 32.37 12.35 1.65
CA TYR A 482 32.30 10.90 1.55
C TYR A 482 31.43 10.32 2.66
N LEU A 483 31.61 10.76 3.90
CA LEU A 483 30.83 10.27 5.04
C LEU A 483 29.33 10.54 4.85
N VAL A 484 28.95 11.73 4.39
CA VAL A 484 27.54 12.09 4.12
C VAL A 484 26.93 11.12 3.10
N LEU A 485 27.65 10.84 2.01
CA LEU A 485 27.20 9.91 0.97
C LEU A 485 27.16 8.45 1.44
N GLU A 486 28.16 8.03 2.23
CA GLU A 486 28.28 6.67 2.71
C GLU A 486 27.19 6.31 3.74
N LEU A 487 26.84 7.25 4.62
CA LEU A 487 25.78 7.08 5.64
C LEU A 487 24.38 6.88 5.04
N ASP A 488 24.17 7.25 3.79
CA ASP A 488 22.89 7.13 3.09
C ASP A 488 22.75 5.81 2.30
N LYS A 489 23.80 4.97 2.27
CA LYS A 489 23.75 3.69 1.56
C LYS A 489 22.82 2.68 2.22
N GLU A 490 22.27 1.80 1.40
CA GLU A 490 21.28 0.81 1.82
C GLU A 490 21.77 -0.10 2.96
N TYR A 491 23.03 -0.58 2.92
CA TYR A 491 23.56 -1.45 3.97
C TYR A 491 23.65 -0.72 5.33
N VAL A 492 23.92 0.59 5.34
CA VAL A 492 23.91 1.41 6.57
C VAL A 492 22.48 1.56 7.07
N SER A 493 21.53 1.82 6.18
CA SER A 493 20.10 1.89 6.51
C SER A 493 19.57 0.56 7.06
N LYS A 494 20.02 -0.58 6.53
CA LYS A 494 19.69 -1.91 7.07
C LYS A 494 20.28 -2.13 8.48
N GLN A 495 21.54 -1.76 8.71
CA GLN A 495 22.13 -1.78 10.06
C GLN A 495 21.35 -0.87 11.03
N LEU A 496 21.02 0.34 10.59
CA LEU A 496 20.24 1.31 11.35
C LEU A 496 18.89 0.70 11.78
N ASN A 497 18.15 0.12 10.83
CA ASN A 497 16.87 -0.56 11.10
C ASN A 497 17.00 -1.71 12.11
N SER A 498 18.08 -2.48 12.03
CA SER A 498 18.30 -3.60 12.97
C SER A 498 18.50 -3.12 14.42
N LYS A 499 19.09 -1.94 14.61
CA LYS A 499 19.38 -1.37 15.93
C LYS A 499 18.27 -0.43 16.44
N MET A 500 17.35 -0.02 15.57
CA MET A 500 16.22 0.83 15.92
C MET A 500 15.22 0.14 16.83
N ILE A 501 14.64 0.93 17.72
CA ILE A 501 13.69 0.52 18.74
C ILE A 501 12.37 1.27 18.56
N GLY A 502 11.26 0.62 18.87
CA GLY A 502 9.92 1.18 18.74
C GLY A 502 9.24 0.78 17.45
N THR A 503 7.94 0.98 17.39
CA THR A 503 7.09 0.39 16.34
C THR A 503 6.48 1.49 15.47
N VAL A 504 5.82 2.49 16.09
CA VAL A 504 5.26 3.64 15.37
C VAL A 504 6.30 4.74 15.16
N ILE A 505 7.05 5.09 16.21
CA ILE A 505 8.17 6.03 16.13
C ILE A 505 9.43 5.26 16.48
N GLN A 506 10.20 4.93 15.45
CA GLN A 506 11.46 4.22 15.59
C GLN A 506 12.58 5.19 15.97
N ARG A 507 13.40 4.77 16.93
CA ARG A 507 14.52 5.56 17.46
C ARG A 507 15.77 4.72 17.57
N ILE A 508 16.93 5.33 17.31
CA ILE A 508 18.23 4.74 17.62
C ILE A 508 18.86 5.41 18.85
N SER A 509 19.52 4.61 19.69
CA SER A 509 20.27 5.13 20.84
C SER A 509 21.63 5.69 20.41
N ARG A 510 22.21 6.59 21.22
CA ARG A 510 23.59 7.09 20.98
C ARG A 510 24.60 5.93 20.88
N LYS A 511 24.47 4.92 21.75
CA LYS A 511 25.37 3.77 21.78
C LYS A 511 25.28 3.00 20.46
N ASP A 512 24.07 2.68 20.05
CA ASP A 512 23.81 1.94 18.81
C ASP A 512 24.26 2.70 17.56
N LEU A 513 24.07 4.02 17.52
CA LEU A 513 24.54 4.85 16.41
C LEU A 513 26.07 4.72 16.24
N LEU A 514 26.81 4.82 17.34
CA LEU A 514 28.27 4.74 17.32
C LEU A 514 28.80 3.32 17.04
N GLU A 515 27.95 2.30 17.16
CA GLU A 515 28.25 0.92 16.79
C GLU A 515 28.00 0.61 15.31
N LEU A 516 27.37 1.51 14.55
CA LEU A 516 27.21 1.32 13.10
C LEU A 516 28.57 1.29 12.41
N GLU A 517 28.68 0.47 11.38
CA GLU A 517 29.90 0.29 10.60
C GLU A 517 29.71 0.84 9.18
N ILE A 518 30.73 1.53 8.67
CA ILE A 518 30.76 2.02 7.29
C ILE A 518 32.03 1.52 6.61
N VAL A 519 31.97 1.35 5.29
CA VAL A 519 33.15 1.04 4.48
C VAL A 519 34.03 2.30 4.44
N LEU A 520 35.24 2.19 4.98
CA LEU A 520 36.19 3.29 5.08
C LEU A 520 37.48 2.99 4.30
N PRO A 521 37.52 3.29 2.98
CA PRO A 521 38.74 3.15 2.18
C PRO A 521 39.73 4.29 2.47
N SER A 522 40.88 4.31 1.78
CA SER A 522 41.88 5.39 1.93
C SER A 522 41.28 6.77 1.60
N LEU A 523 41.81 7.85 2.20
CA LEU A 523 41.32 9.21 1.95
C LEU A 523 41.35 9.61 0.46
N GLU A 524 42.33 9.12 -0.30
CA GLU A 524 42.40 9.37 -1.74
C GLU A 524 41.29 8.63 -2.50
N GLU A 525 41.03 7.36 -2.17
CA GLU A 525 39.90 6.62 -2.75
C GLU A 525 38.55 7.27 -2.39
N GLN A 526 38.40 7.78 -1.16
CA GLN A 526 37.20 8.51 -0.74
C GLN A 526 36.94 9.74 -1.61
N LYS A 527 37.97 10.57 -1.86
CA LYS A 527 37.87 11.77 -2.73
C LYS A 527 37.47 11.39 -4.16
N ILE A 528 38.05 10.32 -4.72
CA ILE A 528 37.72 9.83 -6.06
C ILE A 528 36.25 9.40 -6.13
N LYS A 529 35.78 8.64 -5.15
CA LYS A 529 34.37 8.19 -5.08
C LYS A 529 33.40 9.37 -5.00
N VAL A 530 33.71 10.39 -4.21
CA VAL A 530 32.90 11.62 -4.11
C VAL A 530 32.82 12.33 -5.45
N LYS A 531 33.96 12.50 -6.14
CA LYS A 531 34.03 13.16 -7.44
C LYS A 531 33.17 12.42 -8.48
N LEU A 532 33.33 11.10 -8.57
CA LEU A 532 32.58 10.26 -9.51
C LEU A 532 31.07 10.31 -9.24
N PHE A 533 30.67 10.27 -7.98
CA PHE A 533 29.25 10.39 -7.61
C PHE A 533 28.65 11.72 -8.06
N LYS A 534 29.35 12.84 -7.83
CA LYS A 534 28.90 14.17 -8.27
C LYS A 534 28.74 14.23 -9.79
N GLU A 535 29.72 13.73 -10.55
CA GLU A 535 29.68 13.70 -12.02
C GLU A 535 28.43 12.95 -12.53
N ILE A 536 28.22 11.72 -12.05
CA ILE A 536 27.05 10.89 -12.41
C ILE A 536 25.74 11.59 -12.03
N PHE A 537 25.67 12.17 -10.83
CA PHE A 537 24.46 12.85 -10.38
C PHE A 537 24.12 14.08 -11.24
N PHE A 538 25.13 14.89 -11.58
CA PHE A 538 24.91 16.08 -12.42
C PHE A 538 24.45 15.70 -13.83
N GLU A 539 25.01 14.63 -14.41
CA GLU A 539 24.55 14.10 -15.70
C GLU A 539 23.09 13.62 -15.64
N ALA A 540 22.71 12.87 -14.60
CA ALA A 540 21.34 12.41 -14.41
C ALA A 540 20.35 13.58 -14.26
N LYS A 541 20.69 14.60 -13.46
CA LYS A 541 19.86 15.79 -13.26
C LYS A 541 19.73 16.63 -14.53
N LYS A 542 20.80 16.72 -15.31
CA LYS A 542 20.76 17.36 -16.64
C LYS A 542 19.76 16.65 -17.56
N ARG A 543 19.81 15.31 -17.60
CA ARG A 543 18.89 14.50 -18.40
C ARG A 543 17.43 14.66 -17.97
N GLU A 544 17.17 14.71 -16.65
CA GLU A 544 15.83 14.96 -16.12
C GLU A 544 15.28 16.33 -16.57
N LEU A 545 16.09 17.39 -16.48
CA LEU A 545 15.70 18.73 -16.94
C LEU A 545 15.43 18.79 -18.44
N GLU A 546 16.20 18.05 -19.25
CA GLU A 546 15.95 17.90 -20.69
C GLU A 546 14.59 17.25 -20.95
N LEU A 547 14.27 16.14 -20.28
CA LEU A 547 12.98 15.45 -20.41
C LEU A 547 11.79 16.34 -19.97
N GLN A 548 11.95 17.13 -18.90
CA GLN A 548 10.92 18.07 -18.47
C GLN A 548 10.67 19.18 -19.50
N ARG A 549 11.73 19.68 -20.15
CA ARG A 549 11.61 20.68 -21.22
C ARG A 549 10.91 20.12 -22.45
N GLU A 550 11.24 18.89 -22.85
CA GLU A 550 10.55 18.18 -23.94
C GLU A 550 9.06 18.01 -23.62
N PHE A 551 8.72 17.59 -22.41
CA PHE A 551 7.32 17.43 -21.95
C PHE A 551 6.54 18.76 -21.96
N LEU A 552 7.16 19.87 -21.55
CA LEU A 552 6.55 21.20 -21.60
C LEU A 552 6.33 21.68 -23.05
N GLY A 553 7.29 21.43 -23.94
CA GLY A 553 7.15 21.73 -25.37
C GLY A 553 5.98 20.99 -26.01
N LEU A 554 5.79 19.71 -25.68
CA LEU A 554 4.65 18.91 -26.15
C LEU A 554 3.29 19.50 -25.72
N LYS A 555 3.20 20.07 -24.51
CA LYS A 555 1.97 20.72 -24.04
C LYS A 555 1.66 22.00 -24.80
N GLU A 556 2.65 22.83 -25.11
CA GLU A 556 2.43 24.06 -25.88
C GLU A 556 1.97 23.78 -27.31
N ASP A 557 2.54 22.76 -27.97
CA ASP A 557 2.14 22.35 -29.32
C ASP A 557 0.69 21.86 -29.33
N SER A 558 0.30 21.00 -28.37
CA SER A 558 -1.09 20.55 -28.24
C SER A 558 -2.09 21.69 -28.03
N PHE A 559 -1.68 22.75 -27.31
CA PHE A 559 -2.53 23.91 -27.05
C PHE A 559 -2.69 24.81 -28.28
N LYS A 560 -1.63 24.96 -29.09
CA LYS A 560 -1.68 25.66 -30.39
C LYS A 560 -2.58 24.93 -31.38
N GLU A 561 -2.49 23.60 -31.43
CA GLU A 561 -3.36 22.77 -32.27
C GLU A 561 -4.84 22.91 -31.88
N PHE A 562 -5.15 22.88 -30.57
CA PHE A 562 -6.51 23.13 -30.07
C PHE A 562 -7.03 24.53 -30.41
N ALA A 563 -6.18 25.57 -30.28
CA ALA A 563 -6.55 26.94 -30.62
C ALA A 563 -6.85 27.11 -32.12
N SER A 564 -6.07 26.47 -32.98
CA SER A 564 -6.29 26.43 -34.43
C SER A 564 -7.62 25.75 -34.78
N MET A 565 -7.89 24.58 -34.20
CA MET A 565 -9.15 23.86 -34.41
C MET A 565 -10.37 24.69 -34.00
N LYS A 566 -10.32 25.36 -32.84
CA LYS A 566 -11.39 26.24 -32.37
C LYS A 566 -11.69 27.37 -33.37
N HIS A 567 -10.67 27.86 -34.08
CA HIS A 567 -10.85 28.86 -35.12
C HIS A 567 -11.59 28.29 -36.34
N THR A 568 -11.20 27.12 -36.82
CA THR A 568 -11.84 26.41 -37.94
C THR A 568 -13.30 26.09 -37.64
N PHE A 569 -13.62 25.61 -36.42
CA PHE A 569 -15.00 25.38 -36.00
C PHE A 569 -15.88 26.62 -36.05
N ARG A 570 -15.34 27.77 -35.65
CA ARG A 570 -16.09 29.04 -35.72
C ARG A 570 -16.42 29.42 -37.15
N GLN A 571 -15.54 29.13 -38.11
CA GLN A 571 -15.80 29.38 -39.53
C GLN A 571 -16.96 28.51 -40.02
N TYR A 572 -16.91 27.20 -39.81
CA TYR A 572 -18.02 26.31 -40.22
C TYR A 572 -19.35 26.65 -39.54
N LEU A 573 -19.34 27.00 -38.24
CA LEU A 573 -20.56 27.44 -37.55
C LEU A 573 -21.14 28.73 -38.14
N ASN A 574 -20.29 29.68 -38.53
CA ASN A 574 -20.73 30.92 -39.17
C ASN A 574 -21.32 30.65 -40.56
N ASP A 575 -20.70 29.76 -41.33
CA ASP A 575 -21.15 29.38 -42.67
C ASP A 575 -22.48 28.61 -42.60
N LEU A 576 -22.62 27.66 -41.68
CA LEU A 576 -23.90 26.97 -41.42
C LEU A 576 -24.99 27.96 -41.00
N LYS A 577 -24.70 28.91 -40.11
CA LYS A 577 -25.65 29.93 -39.69
C LYS A 577 -26.10 30.79 -40.88
N SER A 578 -25.16 31.15 -41.75
CA SER A 578 -25.44 31.89 -42.99
C SER A 578 -26.32 31.07 -43.94
N ASN A 579 -25.97 29.81 -44.17
CA ASN A 579 -26.69 28.90 -45.07
C ASN A 579 -28.11 28.62 -44.57
N VAL A 580 -28.30 28.35 -43.28
CA VAL A 580 -29.62 28.14 -42.66
C VAL A 580 -30.47 29.42 -42.73
N ALA A 581 -29.89 30.59 -42.44
CA ALA A 581 -30.60 31.86 -42.56
C ALA A 581 -31.01 32.13 -44.02
N GLY A 582 -30.14 31.80 -44.97
CA GLY A 582 -30.39 31.89 -46.40
C GLY A 582 -31.52 30.96 -46.86
N THR A 583 -31.48 29.69 -46.44
CA THR A 583 -32.55 28.71 -46.71
C THR A 583 -33.88 29.19 -46.14
N ARG A 584 -33.90 29.69 -44.89
CA ARG A 584 -35.10 30.27 -44.27
C ARG A 584 -35.65 31.44 -45.09
N LYS A 585 -34.79 32.38 -45.51
CA LYS A 585 -35.18 33.53 -46.35
C LYS A 585 -35.75 33.07 -47.69
N PHE A 586 -35.15 32.06 -48.31
CA PHE A 586 -35.61 31.51 -49.57
C PHE A 586 -36.99 30.84 -49.44
N ILE A 587 -37.22 30.08 -48.38
CA ILE A 587 -38.52 29.46 -48.08
C ILE A 587 -39.58 30.54 -47.86
N LEU A 588 -39.32 31.51 -46.97
CA LEU A 588 -40.26 32.60 -46.68
C LEU A 588 -40.63 33.42 -47.92
N LYS A 589 -39.66 33.65 -48.82
CA LYS A 589 -39.88 34.38 -50.08
C LYS A 589 -40.77 33.61 -51.08
N ASN A 590 -40.89 32.29 -50.91
CA ASN A 590 -41.65 31.41 -51.79
C ASN A 590 -42.79 30.67 -51.05
N ASN A 591 -43.23 31.16 -49.88
CA ASN A 591 -44.22 30.50 -49.02
C ASN A 591 -45.55 30.14 -49.73
N ASP A 592 -45.92 30.87 -50.78
CA ASP A 592 -47.15 30.65 -51.55
C ASP A 592 -46.94 29.80 -52.81
N LYS A 593 -45.76 29.17 -52.99
CA LYS A 593 -45.39 28.37 -54.16
C LYS A 593 -44.85 27.00 -53.76
N ASN A 594 -45.09 25.99 -54.60
CA ASN A 594 -44.44 24.68 -54.46
C ASN A 594 -42.93 24.84 -54.73
N ILE A 595 -42.11 24.72 -53.70
CA ILE A 595 -40.64 24.83 -53.80
C ILE A 595 -40.09 23.57 -54.48
N SER A 596 -39.31 23.75 -55.55
CA SER A 596 -38.59 22.68 -56.25
C SER A 596 -37.08 22.88 -56.15
N LEU A 597 -36.31 21.78 -56.21
CA LEU A 597 -34.86 21.77 -56.10
C LEU A 597 -34.16 22.55 -57.22
N ASP A 598 -34.73 22.60 -58.42
CA ASP A 598 -34.15 23.29 -59.58
C ASP A 598 -34.47 24.80 -59.60
N MET A 599 -35.23 25.30 -58.61
CA MET A 599 -35.52 26.73 -58.52
C MET A 599 -34.24 27.52 -58.27
N THR A 600 -34.08 28.65 -58.98
CA THR A 600 -32.93 29.54 -58.79
C THR A 600 -32.92 30.13 -57.38
N TYR A 601 -31.90 29.80 -56.60
CA TYR A 601 -31.72 30.28 -55.23
C TYR A 601 -31.13 31.70 -55.20
N SER A 602 -30.06 31.92 -55.96
CA SER A 602 -29.44 33.23 -56.12
C SER A 602 -29.17 33.51 -57.59
N LYS A 603 -29.85 34.53 -58.14
CA LYS A 603 -29.65 34.97 -59.53
C LYS A 603 -28.25 35.52 -59.78
N ASN A 604 -27.63 36.14 -58.78
CA ASN A 604 -26.31 36.76 -58.93
C ASN A 604 -25.18 35.73 -58.96
N LEU A 605 -25.37 34.59 -58.29
CA LEU A 605 -24.40 33.50 -58.23
C LEU A 605 -24.72 32.36 -59.21
N ASN A 606 -25.84 32.47 -59.91
CA ASN A 606 -26.39 31.45 -60.82
C ASN A 606 -26.45 30.04 -60.18
N ILE A 607 -26.85 29.96 -58.92
CA ILE A 607 -27.00 28.70 -58.19
C ILE A 607 -28.47 28.33 -57.98
N SER A 608 -28.77 27.06 -58.17
CA SER A 608 -30.05 26.43 -57.85
C SER A 608 -30.19 26.19 -56.34
N PHE A 609 -31.42 25.93 -55.89
CA PHE A 609 -31.67 25.58 -54.49
C PHE A 609 -31.05 24.22 -54.13
N LYS A 610 -30.99 23.28 -55.08
CA LYS A 610 -30.25 22.03 -54.96
C LYS A 610 -28.78 22.26 -54.65
N GLU A 611 -28.09 23.10 -55.42
CA GLU A 611 -26.67 23.40 -55.22
C GLU A 611 -26.41 24.11 -53.88
N HIS A 612 -27.33 24.97 -53.43
CA HIS A 612 -27.27 25.59 -52.10
C HIS A 612 -27.40 24.56 -50.97
N LEU A 613 -28.33 23.61 -51.08
CA LEU A 613 -28.49 22.53 -50.10
C LEU A 613 -27.30 21.56 -50.09
N LEU A 614 -26.75 21.23 -51.26
CA LEU A 614 -25.52 20.42 -51.38
C LEU A 614 -24.30 21.13 -50.76
N SER A 615 -24.21 22.46 -50.87
CA SER A 615 -23.18 23.26 -50.20
C SER A 615 -23.32 23.22 -48.66
N LEU A 616 -24.57 23.25 -48.16
CA LEU A 616 -24.84 23.07 -46.74
C LEU A 616 -24.43 21.67 -46.27
N GLU A 617 -24.78 20.63 -47.02
CA GLU A 617 -24.38 19.24 -46.75
C GLU A 617 -22.86 19.09 -46.72
N SER A 618 -22.16 19.63 -47.73
CA SER A 618 -20.69 19.64 -47.78
C SER A 618 -20.04 20.39 -46.60
N THR A 619 -20.68 21.45 -46.09
CA THR A 619 -20.21 22.17 -44.89
C THR A 619 -20.38 21.31 -43.64
N ILE A 620 -21.48 20.57 -43.51
CA ILE A 620 -21.72 19.62 -42.41
C ILE A 620 -20.72 18.47 -42.48
N ASP A 621 -20.48 17.90 -43.67
CA ASP A 621 -19.51 16.83 -43.87
C ASP A 621 -18.08 17.27 -43.52
N SER A 622 -17.70 18.49 -43.92
CA SER A 622 -16.39 19.06 -43.57
C SER A 622 -16.24 19.27 -42.06
N MET A 623 -17.31 19.69 -41.39
CA MET A 623 -17.33 19.84 -39.94
C MET A 623 -17.27 18.48 -39.24
N ALA A 624 -18.00 17.47 -39.72
CA ALA A 624 -17.96 16.10 -39.21
C ALA A 624 -16.57 15.47 -39.40
N TYR A 625 -15.94 15.69 -40.56
CA TYR A 625 -14.56 15.26 -40.83
C TYR A 625 -13.57 15.92 -39.87
N THR A 626 -13.70 17.23 -39.61
CA THR A 626 -12.84 17.95 -38.65
C THR A 626 -13.05 17.47 -37.21
N ILE A 627 -14.27 17.08 -36.83
CA ILE A 627 -14.57 16.47 -35.52
C ILE A 627 -13.93 15.09 -35.41
N ASN A 628 -14.12 14.23 -36.41
CA ASN A 628 -13.53 12.88 -36.42
C ASN A 628 -12.00 12.94 -36.40
N ASP A 629 -11.39 13.87 -37.15
CA ASP A 629 -9.94 14.10 -37.15
C ASP A 629 -9.42 14.53 -35.77
N PHE A 630 -10.19 15.31 -35.01
CA PHE A 630 -9.85 15.64 -33.63
C PHE A 630 -10.11 14.50 -32.64
N GLU A 631 -11.15 13.69 -32.87
CA GLU A 631 -11.41 12.49 -32.08
C GLU A 631 -10.33 11.42 -32.30
N THR A 632 -9.82 11.22 -33.51
CA THR A 632 -8.68 10.31 -33.77
C THR A 632 -7.37 10.80 -33.16
N LEU A 633 -7.16 12.12 -33.07
CA LEU A 633 -6.02 12.72 -32.38
C LEU A 633 -6.11 12.61 -30.84
N ASN A 634 -7.32 12.57 -30.27
CA ASN A 634 -7.54 12.46 -28.81
C ASN A 634 -7.90 11.07 -28.31
N GLN A 635 -8.22 10.12 -29.20
CA GLN A 635 -8.36 8.73 -28.81
C GLN A 635 -6.97 8.15 -28.55
N GLU A 636 -6.72 7.80 -27.28
CA GLU A 636 -5.72 6.79 -26.90
C GLU A 636 -6.17 5.44 -27.49
N SER A 637 -6.02 5.28 -28.80
CA SER A 637 -6.16 4.00 -29.45
C SER A 637 -4.92 3.19 -29.10
N LYS A 638 -5.11 2.15 -28.26
CA LYS A 638 -4.02 1.30 -27.77
C LYS A 638 -3.21 0.77 -28.95
N SER A 639 -1.93 1.07 -28.98
CA SER A 639 -1.01 0.44 -29.92
C SER A 639 -1.02 -1.07 -29.68
N GLU A 640 -1.07 -1.84 -30.76
CA GLU A 640 -1.02 -3.29 -30.70
C GLU A 640 0.26 -3.81 -31.36
N VAL A 641 0.62 -5.05 -31.10
CA VAL A 641 1.77 -5.67 -31.74
C VAL A 641 1.34 -6.12 -33.14
N ILE A 642 1.81 -5.42 -34.17
CA ILE A 642 1.54 -5.75 -35.58
C ILE A 642 2.79 -6.26 -36.28
N ASN A 643 2.62 -7.22 -37.18
CA ASN A 643 3.71 -7.70 -38.03
C ASN A 643 3.74 -6.88 -39.34
N LEU A 644 4.80 -6.09 -39.56
CA LEU A 644 4.92 -5.16 -40.69
C LEU A 644 4.75 -5.85 -42.05
N LYS A 645 5.28 -7.07 -42.21
CA LYS A 645 5.13 -7.81 -43.47
C LYS A 645 3.66 -8.14 -43.76
N SER A 646 2.94 -8.62 -42.75
CA SER A 646 1.53 -8.99 -42.90
C SER A 646 0.64 -7.79 -43.20
N ILE A 647 0.85 -6.68 -42.50
CA ILE A 647 0.02 -5.48 -42.65
C ILE A 647 0.29 -4.75 -43.97
N ILE A 648 1.54 -4.71 -44.46
CA ILE A 648 1.86 -4.12 -45.78
C ILE A 648 1.10 -4.87 -46.89
N GLU A 649 1.10 -6.21 -46.86
CA GLU A 649 0.37 -7.00 -47.85
C GLU A 649 -1.15 -6.84 -47.70
N GLU A 650 -1.66 -6.70 -46.48
CA GLU A 650 -3.07 -6.39 -46.24
C GLU A 650 -3.47 -5.04 -46.84
N VAL A 651 -2.68 -3.98 -46.58
CA VAL A 651 -2.95 -2.65 -47.13
C VAL A 651 -2.94 -2.70 -48.65
N LYS A 652 -1.89 -3.30 -49.26
CA LYS A 652 -1.79 -3.48 -50.72
C LYS A 652 -3.04 -4.13 -51.30
N ASN A 653 -3.57 -5.15 -50.64
CA ASN A 653 -4.78 -5.85 -51.08
C ASN A 653 -6.05 -5.00 -50.99
N ARG A 654 -6.16 -4.16 -49.96
CA ARG A 654 -7.31 -3.26 -49.74
C ARG A 654 -7.28 -2.04 -50.65
N THR A 655 -6.10 -1.54 -51.00
CA THR A 655 -5.90 -0.34 -51.83
C THR A 655 -5.57 -0.66 -53.29
N LYS A 656 -5.65 -1.93 -53.71
CA LYS A 656 -5.35 -2.33 -55.09
C LYS A 656 -6.31 -1.64 -56.06
N ASN A 657 -5.76 -1.05 -57.12
CA ASN A 657 -6.55 -0.58 -58.25
C ASN A 657 -5.84 -0.94 -59.56
N PRO A 658 -6.03 -2.17 -60.08
CA PRO A 658 -5.30 -2.69 -61.24
C PRO A 658 -5.50 -1.89 -62.52
N GLU A 659 -6.59 -1.11 -62.61
CA GLU A 659 -6.88 -0.24 -63.75
C GLU A 659 -5.98 1.00 -63.77
N ILE A 660 -5.43 1.40 -62.62
CA ILE A 660 -4.64 2.63 -62.46
C ILE A 660 -3.16 2.32 -62.19
N PHE A 661 -2.85 1.34 -61.34
CA PHE A 661 -1.48 0.99 -60.99
C PHE A 661 -1.34 -0.47 -60.52
N SER A 662 -0.09 -0.95 -60.48
CA SER A 662 0.23 -2.28 -59.93
C SER A 662 1.24 -2.20 -58.78
N PHE A 663 1.11 -3.11 -57.81
CA PHE A 663 2.11 -3.25 -56.75
C PHE A 663 3.21 -4.19 -57.18
N GLU A 664 4.46 -3.79 -56.98
CA GLU A 664 5.58 -4.71 -57.02
C GLU A 664 5.62 -5.55 -55.74
N LYS A 665 6.24 -6.73 -55.84
CA LYS A 665 6.47 -7.60 -54.68
C LYS A 665 7.31 -6.84 -53.66
N THR A 666 6.88 -6.84 -52.40
CA THR A 666 7.62 -6.20 -51.31
C THR A 666 9.01 -6.81 -51.23
N PHE A 667 10.04 -6.00 -51.43
CA PHE A 667 11.42 -6.41 -51.16
C PHE A 667 11.63 -6.34 -49.64
N ILE A 668 12.15 -7.40 -49.06
CA ILE A 668 12.50 -7.39 -47.64
C ILE A 668 13.96 -7.80 -47.61
N ASP A 669 14.82 -6.90 -47.17
CA ASP A 669 16.24 -7.21 -47.03
C ASP A 669 16.42 -8.07 -45.76
N ILE A 670 16.51 -9.38 -46.00
CA ILE A 670 16.48 -10.44 -44.97
C ILE A 670 17.88 -11.06 -44.82
N GLU A 671 18.96 -10.52 -45.42
CA GLU A 671 20.31 -11.12 -45.28
C GLU A 671 20.84 -11.16 -43.82
N LEU A 672 20.16 -10.52 -42.87
CA LEU A 672 20.42 -10.66 -41.42
C LEU A 672 19.49 -11.61 -40.66
N PHE A 673 18.41 -12.13 -41.25
CA PHE A 673 17.55 -13.13 -40.60
C PHE A 673 18.11 -14.56 -40.63
N GLN A 674 19.01 -14.86 -41.56
CA GLN A 674 19.60 -16.21 -41.67
C GLN A 674 20.81 -16.41 -40.75
N PHE A 675 21.54 -15.36 -40.37
CA PHE A 675 22.63 -15.48 -39.39
C PHE A 675 22.13 -15.85 -37.99
N ALA A 676 20.92 -15.43 -37.61
CA ALA A 676 20.32 -15.72 -36.31
C ALA A 676 19.87 -17.19 -36.12
N LYS A 677 19.82 -18.01 -37.17
CA LYS A 677 19.44 -19.43 -37.05
C LYS A 677 20.60 -20.34 -36.63
N ASN A 678 21.85 -19.94 -36.87
CA ASN A 678 23.02 -20.80 -36.66
C ASN A 678 23.94 -20.38 -35.51
N SER A 679 23.71 -19.22 -34.88
CA SER A 679 24.40 -18.82 -33.65
C SER A 679 23.39 -18.33 -32.62
N LYS A 680 22.96 -19.24 -31.74
CA LYS A 680 22.18 -18.97 -30.50
C LYS A 680 21.25 -17.74 -30.57
N GLY A 681 20.30 -17.81 -31.50
CA GLY A 681 18.89 -17.44 -31.35
C GLY A 681 18.52 -16.02 -30.96
N TYR A 682 18.33 -15.14 -31.96
CA TYR A 682 17.29 -14.10 -31.95
C TYR A 682 16.88 -13.77 -33.40
N ALA A 683 15.75 -14.32 -33.87
CA ALA A 683 15.12 -13.84 -35.10
C ALA A 683 14.26 -12.63 -34.74
N ILE A 684 14.68 -11.41 -35.10
CA ILE A 684 13.84 -10.21 -34.87
C ILE A 684 12.71 -10.24 -35.89
N ASN A 685 11.56 -10.83 -35.54
CA ASN A 685 10.34 -10.72 -36.34
C ASN A 685 10.01 -9.22 -36.50
N PRO A 686 9.52 -8.73 -37.66
CA PRO A 686 9.23 -7.30 -37.83
C PRO A 686 7.91 -6.94 -37.15
N ASP A 687 7.82 -7.28 -35.86
CA ASP A 687 6.71 -7.01 -34.97
C ASP A 687 6.96 -5.67 -34.27
N VAL A 688 6.05 -4.72 -34.44
CA VAL A 688 6.16 -3.38 -33.89
C VAL A 688 4.93 -3.05 -33.07
N LEU A 689 5.09 -2.19 -32.06
CA LEU A 689 3.98 -1.64 -31.32
C LEU A 689 3.43 -0.44 -32.11
N PHE A 690 2.35 -0.64 -32.85
CA PHE A 690 1.79 0.37 -33.77
C PHE A 690 0.28 0.16 -33.92
N ASN A 691 -0.49 1.24 -33.97
CA ASN A 691 -1.93 1.13 -34.20
C ASN A 691 -2.24 0.72 -35.66
N ARG A 692 -2.96 -0.39 -35.85
CA ARG A 692 -3.25 -0.96 -37.17
C ARG A 692 -4.03 -0.03 -38.10
N GLU A 693 -5.01 0.72 -37.58
CA GLU A 693 -5.81 1.66 -38.38
C GLU A 693 -4.98 2.88 -38.77
N ASP A 694 -4.16 3.41 -37.84
CA ASP A 694 -3.22 4.51 -38.15
C ASP A 694 -2.25 4.10 -39.26
N PHE A 695 -1.70 2.88 -39.21
CA PHE A 695 -0.81 2.36 -40.24
C PHE A 695 -1.50 2.28 -41.61
N PHE A 696 -2.75 1.79 -41.64
CA PHE A 696 -3.54 1.75 -42.86
C PHE A 696 -3.76 3.15 -43.44
N ASN A 697 -4.17 4.11 -42.60
CA ASN A 697 -4.46 5.48 -43.00
C ASN A 697 -3.20 6.20 -43.54
N ILE A 698 -2.05 6.02 -42.90
CA ILE A 698 -0.76 6.56 -43.39
C ILE A 698 -0.48 6.03 -44.79
N PHE A 699 -0.53 4.71 -44.96
CA PHE A 699 -0.17 4.06 -46.21
C PHE A 699 -1.19 4.36 -47.32
N SER A 700 -2.49 4.41 -47.03
CA SER A 700 -3.52 4.79 -47.99
C SER A 700 -3.39 6.24 -48.44
N ASN A 701 -3.05 7.17 -47.54
CA ASN A 701 -2.84 8.56 -47.87
C ASN A 701 -1.63 8.74 -48.81
N ILE A 702 -0.56 7.98 -48.61
CA ILE A 702 0.59 7.97 -49.52
C ILE A 702 0.19 7.49 -50.92
N ILE A 703 -0.64 6.46 -51.02
CA ILE A 703 -1.16 5.97 -52.32
C ILE A 703 -2.08 7.00 -52.95
N SER A 704 -3.03 7.58 -52.21
CA SER A 704 -3.95 8.60 -52.74
C SER A 704 -3.16 9.77 -53.30
N ASN A 705 -2.14 10.24 -52.59
CA ASN A 705 -1.26 11.30 -53.09
C ASN A 705 -0.56 10.91 -54.41
N ALA A 706 -0.14 9.65 -54.55
CA ALA A 706 0.43 9.16 -55.80
C ALA A 706 -0.60 9.13 -56.95
N VAL A 707 -1.83 8.70 -56.69
CA VAL A 707 -2.92 8.66 -57.69
C VAL A 707 -3.37 10.07 -58.08
N ASP A 708 -3.64 10.92 -57.10
CA ASP A 708 -4.22 12.25 -57.30
C ASP A 708 -3.23 13.26 -57.90
N HIS A 709 -1.93 13.06 -57.67
CA HIS A 709 -0.91 14.05 -58.03
C HIS A 709 0.25 13.46 -58.88
N GLY A 710 0.55 12.18 -58.73
CA GLY A 710 1.65 11.52 -59.43
C GLY A 710 1.23 10.81 -60.73
N PHE A 711 -0.01 10.32 -60.83
CA PHE A 711 -0.46 9.43 -61.90
C PHE A 711 -1.36 10.14 -62.92
N THR A 712 -0.76 11.03 -63.71
CA THR A 712 -1.50 11.94 -64.61
C THR A 712 -1.59 11.47 -66.07
N ASP A 713 -0.80 10.48 -66.48
CA ASP A 713 -0.68 9.99 -67.86
C ASP A 713 -1.39 8.65 -68.02
N THR A 714 -2.47 8.62 -68.81
CA THR A 714 -3.34 7.46 -68.96
C THR A 714 -2.70 6.31 -69.74
N ASP A 715 -1.65 6.56 -70.52
CA ASP A 715 -0.97 5.53 -71.33
C ASP A 715 0.23 4.91 -70.59
N LYS A 716 0.56 5.42 -69.39
CA LYS A 716 1.70 4.97 -68.59
C LYS A 716 1.27 3.92 -67.55
N GLN A 717 2.00 2.81 -67.50
CA GLN A 717 1.78 1.80 -66.46
C GLN A 717 2.46 2.22 -65.14
N TYR A 718 1.63 2.64 -64.18
CA TYR A 718 2.10 3.03 -62.86
C TYR A 718 2.38 1.83 -61.95
N ARG A 719 3.45 1.97 -61.16
CA ARG A 719 3.93 0.95 -60.24
C ARG A 719 4.29 1.56 -58.89
N ILE A 720 3.92 0.85 -57.83
CA ILE A 720 4.30 1.17 -56.45
C ILE A 720 5.14 0.01 -55.91
N ARG A 721 6.32 0.32 -55.41
CA ARG A 721 7.23 -0.64 -54.78
C ARG A 721 7.32 -0.34 -53.29
N THR A 722 7.48 -1.41 -52.50
CA THR A 722 7.82 -1.27 -51.08
C THR A 722 9.07 -2.06 -50.74
N SER A 723 9.92 -1.48 -49.89
CA SER A 723 11.03 -2.21 -49.28
C SER A 723 11.03 -2.07 -47.76
N LEU A 724 11.41 -3.13 -47.05
CA LEU A 724 11.54 -3.14 -45.59
C LEU A 724 12.95 -3.58 -45.21
N THR A 725 13.69 -2.71 -44.52
CA THR A 725 15.09 -2.90 -44.12
C THR A 725 15.28 -2.53 -42.64
N PRO A 726 15.97 -3.34 -41.82
CA PRO A 726 16.27 -2.98 -40.44
C PRO A 726 17.51 -2.07 -40.35
N ASP A 727 17.44 -1.03 -39.51
CA ASP A 727 18.57 -0.23 -39.03
C ASP A 727 18.83 -0.56 -37.56
N TYR A 728 19.78 -1.46 -37.32
CA TYR A 728 20.13 -1.92 -35.97
C TYR A 728 20.86 -0.88 -35.12
N GLN A 729 21.58 0.04 -35.74
CA GLN A 729 22.33 1.06 -35.01
C GLN A 729 21.38 2.06 -34.36
N ASN A 730 20.38 2.47 -35.12
CA ASN A 730 19.38 3.43 -34.66
C ASN A 730 18.11 2.75 -34.09
N LYS A 731 18.01 1.42 -34.20
CA LYS A 731 16.90 0.57 -33.71
C LYS A 731 15.54 0.85 -34.38
N TYR A 732 15.55 0.99 -35.71
CA TYR A 732 14.34 1.22 -36.51
C TYR A 732 14.16 0.17 -37.61
N TRP A 733 12.90 -0.11 -37.94
CA TRP A 733 12.51 -0.64 -39.24
C TRP A 733 12.32 0.53 -40.21
N ILE A 734 13.00 0.48 -41.34
CA ILE A 734 12.88 1.44 -42.44
C ILE A 734 11.97 0.83 -43.51
N LEU A 735 10.79 1.41 -43.69
CA LEU A 735 9.83 1.07 -44.74
C LEU A 735 9.87 2.15 -45.83
N ASN A 736 10.37 1.79 -47.02
CA ASN A 736 10.28 2.66 -48.19
C ASN A 736 9.03 2.35 -48.99
N ILE A 737 8.30 3.39 -49.41
CA ILE A 737 7.15 3.32 -50.31
C ILE A 737 7.45 4.22 -51.52
N GLU A 738 7.72 3.60 -52.66
CA GLU A 738 8.21 4.27 -53.86
C GLU A 738 7.18 4.19 -54.99
N ASN A 739 7.04 5.27 -55.77
CA ASN A 739 6.21 5.24 -56.98
C ASN A 739 6.94 5.84 -58.20
N ASN A 740 6.58 5.33 -59.38
CA ASN A 740 7.13 5.76 -60.67
C ASN A 740 6.34 6.91 -61.33
N GLY A 741 5.53 7.63 -60.55
CA GLY A 741 4.73 8.77 -60.96
C GLY A 741 5.56 10.00 -61.35
N ASN A 742 4.90 11.15 -61.44
CA ASN A 742 5.60 12.42 -61.61
C ASN A 742 6.47 12.74 -60.38
N PRO A 743 7.66 13.35 -60.58
CA PRO A 743 8.50 13.76 -59.46
C PRO A 743 7.82 14.85 -58.64
N ILE A 744 8.16 14.90 -57.35
CA ILE A 744 7.75 15.99 -56.47
C ILE A 744 8.31 17.33 -57.01
N PRO A 745 7.51 18.41 -57.06
CA PRO A 745 7.99 19.73 -57.48
C PRO A 745 9.21 20.18 -56.67
N VAL A 746 10.14 20.89 -57.32
CA VAL A 746 11.43 21.28 -56.71
C VAL A 746 11.25 22.14 -55.45
N ASP A 747 10.16 22.90 -55.40
CA ASP A 747 9.84 23.81 -54.29
C ASP A 747 9.03 23.13 -53.17
N PHE A 748 8.76 21.81 -53.27
CA PHE A 748 7.95 21.08 -52.30
C PHE A 748 8.82 20.12 -51.47
N THR A 749 8.95 20.40 -50.16
CA THR A 749 9.80 19.64 -49.23
C THR A 749 8.97 18.90 -48.18
N GLN A 750 9.61 18.04 -47.39
CA GLN A 750 8.95 17.35 -46.27
C GLN A 750 8.35 18.32 -45.23
N GLU A 751 8.93 19.52 -45.07
CA GLU A 751 8.40 20.51 -44.11
C GLU A 751 7.03 21.02 -44.54
N HIS A 752 6.77 21.09 -45.85
CA HIS A 752 5.47 21.46 -46.38
C HIS A 752 4.40 20.38 -46.17
N LEU A 753 4.80 19.12 -45.97
CA LEU A 753 3.88 18.04 -45.59
C LEU A 753 3.50 18.10 -44.11
N LYS A 754 4.29 18.75 -43.25
CA LYS A 754 4.01 18.89 -41.81
C LYS A 754 3.04 20.03 -41.50
N ILE A 755 2.71 20.87 -42.48
CA ILE A 755 1.87 22.05 -42.30
C ILE A 755 0.48 21.76 -42.88
N ARG A 756 -0.54 21.79 -42.01
CA ARG A 756 -1.93 21.49 -42.39
C ARG A 756 -2.46 22.50 -43.42
N GLY A 757 -2.91 22.00 -44.57
CA GLY A 757 -3.55 22.80 -45.62
C GLY A 757 -2.60 23.42 -46.63
N GLU A 758 -1.30 23.13 -46.55
CA GLU A 758 -0.31 23.58 -47.52
C GLU A 758 -0.41 22.77 -48.84
N LYS A 759 -0.35 23.47 -49.98
CA LYS A 759 -0.58 22.90 -51.31
C LYS A 759 0.46 23.38 -52.30
N THR A 760 0.76 22.56 -53.29
CA THR A 760 1.44 23.02 -54.49
C THR A 760 0.51 23.89 -55.33
N THR A 761 1.06 24.84 -56.08
CA THR A 761 0.30 25.85 -56.85
C THR A 761 -0.69 25.26 -57.88
N ASN A 762 -0.51 24.01 -58.28
CA ASN A 762 -1.37 23.29 -59.22
C ASN A 762 -2.18 22.13 -58.59
N SER A 763 -2.20 21.98 -57.25
CA SER A 763 -2.90 20.90 -56.57
C SER A 763 -4.40 21.17 -56.41
N LYS A 764 -5.24 20.22 -56.84
CA LYS A 764 -6.70 20.20 -56.58
C LYS A 764 -7.07 19.65 -55.19
N GLY A 765 -6.12 19.08 -54.45
CA GLY A 765 -6.33 18.43 -53.14
C GLY A 765 -6.51 19.42 -51.98
N SER A 766 -6.91 18.94 -50.80
CA SER A 766 -7.17 19.76 -49.60
C SER A 766 -5.90 20.18 -48.85
N GLY A 767 -4.75 19.58 -49.13
CA GLY A 767 -3.49 19.82 -48.38
C GLY A 767 -3.50 19.24 -46.96
N ILE A 768 -4.51 18.41 -46.64
CA ILE A 768 -4.72 17.85 -45.30
C ILE A 768 -3.99 16.51 -45.16
N GLY A 769 -4.05 15.65 -46.17
CA GLY A 769 -3.50 14.28 -46.11
C GLY A 769 -2.00 14.17 -45.85
N GLY A 770 -1.19 15.19 -46.20
CA GLY A 770 0.24 15.23 -45.89
C GLY A 770 0.52 15.41 -44.39
N ASN A 771 -0.24 16.30 -43.75
CA ASN A 771 -0.15 16.56 -42.31
C ASN A 771 -0.68 15.37 -41.50
N ASP A 772 -1.71 14.69 -42.00
CA ASP A 772 -2.27 13.49 -41.36
C ASP A 772 -1.22 12.37 -41.29
N ILE A 773 -0.45 12.16 -42.37
CA ILE A 773 0.67 11.22 -42.38
C ILE A 773 1.68 11.56 -41.27
N TYR A 774 2.05 12.84 -41.14
CA TYR A 774 3.00 13.29 -40.12
C TYR A 774 2.48 13.07 -38.69
N GLN A 775 1.23 13.45 -38.42
CA GLN A 775 0.65 13.37 -37.07
C GLN A 775 0.44 11.91 -36.64
N LEU A 776 -0.04 11.05 -37.53
CA LEU A 776 -0.22 9.62 -37.24
C LEU A 776 1.10 8.90 -36.99
N LEU A 777 2.17 9.27 -37.72
CA LEU A 777 3.51 8.74 -37.48
C LEU A 777 4.08 9.21 -36.13
N LYS A 778 3.96 10.50 -35.82
CA LYS A 778 4.40 11.06 -34.53
C LYS A 778 3.67 10.41 -33.35
N LYS A 779 2.36 10.17 -33.48
CA LYS A 779 1.54 9.45 -32.49
C LYS A 779 2.07 8.04 -32.19
N ASN A 780 2.64 7.36 -33.18
CA ASN A 780 3.20 6.01 -33.06
C ASN A 780 4.73 6.01 -32.89
N ASN A 781 5.33 7.07 -32.33
CA ASN A 781 6.79 7.23 -32.13
C ASN A 781 7.64 6.97 -33.38
N SER A 782 7.06 7.24 -34.55
CA SER A 782 7.66 6.99 -35.86
C SER A 782 7.86 8.32 -36.60
N SER A 783 8.71 8.31 -37.61
CA SER A 783 8.99 9.50 -38.42
C SER A 783 9.14 9.13 -39.90
N PHE A 784 9.14 10.11 -40.79
CA PHE A 784 9.38 9.87 -42.21
C PHE A 784 10.27 10.93 -42.83
N ASN A 785 10.95 10.54 -43.92
CA ASN A 785 11.66 11.42 -44.82
C ASN A 785 11.07 11.29 -46.23
N LEU A 786 10.93 12.42 -46.92
CA LEU A 786 10.57 12.43 -48.34
C LEU A 786 11.84 12.56 -49.19
N LYS A 787 12.22 11.50 -49.89
CA LYS A 787 13.44 11.46 -50.71
C LYS A 787 13.10 11.33 -52.20
N LYS A 788 13.99 11.85 -53.05
CA LYS A 788 14.06 11.39 -54.44
C LYS A 788 14.66 9.99 -54.42
N SER A 789 13.99 9.00 -54.98
CA SER A 789 14.53 7.64 -55.03
C SER A 789 15.81 7.62 -55.87
N GLU A 790 16.74 6.75 -55.48
CA GLU A 790 18.04 6.54 -56.16
C GLU A 790 17.89 5.74 -57.47
N ASP A 791 16.73 5.10 -57.68
CA ASP A 791 16.36 4.38 -58.90
C ASP A 791 15.76 5.33 -59.94
N TYR A 792 16.39 5.47 -61.11
CA TYR A 792 15.92 6.35 -62.21
C TYR A 792 14.46 6.12 -62.64
N ASN A 793 13.90 4.94 -62.36
CA ASN A 793 12.54 4.57 -62.72
C ASN A 793 11.48 4.92 -61.67
N PHE A 794 11.84 5.14 -60.40
CA PHE A 794 10.93 5.51 -59.31
C PHE A 794 11.28 6.92 -58.86
N LYS A 795 10.34 7.87 -58.89
CA LYS A 795 10.68 9.29 -58.78
C LYS A 795 10.36 9.89 -57.41
N VAL A 796 9.65 9.14 -56.57
CA VAL A 796 9.16 9.58 -55.26
C VAL A 796 9.34 8.43 -54.27
N ASN A 797 9.98 8.70 -53.12
CA ASN A 797 10.14 7.75 -52.02
C ASN A 797 9.69 8.37 -50.68
N TYR A 798 8.76 7.70 -50.00
CA TYR A 798 8.46 7.91 -48.59
C TYR A 798 9.23 6.89 -47.76
N GLU A 799 10.26 7.34 -47.05
CA GLU A 799 11.05 6.52 -46.14
C GLU A 799 10.48 6.68 -44.72
N ILE A 800 9.84 5.65 -44.19
CA ILE A 800 9.20 5.65 -42.87
C ILE A 800 10.08 4.87 -41.88
N MET A 801 10.43 5.50 -40.75
CA MET A 801 11.23 4.93 -39.67
C MET A 801 10.33 4.55 -38.49
N ILE A 802 10.24 3.25 -38.18
CA ILE A 802 9.36 2.68 -37.16
C ILE A 802 10.22 2.00 -36.07
N PRO A 803 10.11 2.36 -34.78
CA PRO A 803 11.00 1.84 -33.75
C PRO A 803 10.81 0.33 -33.51
N PHE A 804 11.88 -0.34 -33.08
CA PHE A 804 11.80 -1.72 -32.60
C PHE A 804 10.98 -1.83 -31.31
N LYS A 805 10.43 -3.03 -31.04
CA LYS A 805 9.70 -3.32 -29.80
C LYS A 805 10.71 -3.53 -28.64
N GLU A 806 10.51 -2.85 -27.50
CA GLU A 806 11.46 -2.88 -26.36
C GLU A 806 11.77 -4.30 -25.82
N ALA A 807 10.81 -5.24 -25.91
CA ALA A 807 10.98 -6.62 -25.46
C ALA A 807 12.08 -7.37 -26.24
N ASP A 808 12.43 -6.93 -27.46
CA ASP A 808 13.45 -7.58 -28.30
C ASP A 808 14.88 -7.31 -27.81
N PHE A 809 15.08 -6.48 -26.77
CA PHE A 809 16.38 -6.13 -26.20
C PHE A 809 16.54 -6.45 -24.70
N THR A 810 15.61 -7.21 -24.12
CA THR A 810 15.78 -7.71 -22.74
C THR A 810 16.81 -8.83 -22.70
N PHE A 811 18.03 -8.49 -22.26
CA PHE A 811 19.02 -9.48 -21.84
C PHE A 811 18.48 -10.21 -20.61
N GLN A 812 18.18 -11.51 -20.75
CA GLN A 812 18.25 -12.41 -19.59
C GLN A 812 19.73 -12.64 -19.29
N LEU A 813 20.24 -11.92 -18.29
CA LEU A 813 21.44 -12.32 -17.58
C LEU A 813 21.08 -13.53 -16.72
N ASP A 814 21.41 -14.73 -17.21
CA ASP A 814 21.62 -15.91 -16.36
C ASP A 814 23.02 -15.85 -15.74
#